data_AF-A0A2E3Q189-F1
#
_entry.id   AF-A0A2E3Q189-F1
#
_cell.length_a   1.000
_cell.length_b   1.000
_cell.length_c   1.000
_cell.angle_alpha   90.00
_cell.angle_beta   90.00
_cell.angle_gamma   90.00
#
_symmetry.space_group_name_H-M   'P 1'
#
loop_
_entity.id
_entity.type
_entity.pdbx_description
1 polymer ?
#
loop_
_entity_poly.entity_id
_entity_poly.type
_entity_poly.pdbx_seq_one_letter_code
_entity_poly.pdbx_strand_id
1 'polypeptide(L)'
;MFRIQLIAIALMFPVLDAAADPQQDASPVREAPRVLSGDRVGVGRRAVLPGIPTIDGEALVPAVAPPATVLVMTSTSCPLSRRWVPVLAGLESTWADRGVRTILVDVQGNDGVEDLRRLLREGGYEGEAIHDPDRRIATALGASTTTEAFLIDDRGTIRYRGAVDDRIGLGYTRAEPRITPLVDAVDAVIDGSVIAVAATTAPGCELGLDVDRPVLEERPTWHGTISRLFATHCVGCHHDGGVGPFPLDDEAEAVANAGMIARQVDRGLMPPWFAAPPAHGGPSPWINDRSLADDERSAILAWARNARPSGDPAMGPRMEVVDRRRHGSVASWSIGEPDLVLEIPREVAIPAEGYLDYVNLTVKTDFAEDRWIEAWEVVPTALDAVHHVLVFVRDPATGQADRDGFVAAYVPGHRSMDYSDPGISDGRTMAKRLPAGATLYFQLHYTPNGRATSDRTRLGLRFAEGPPETEVMVTSIANRRFRIPPNADAHPVEARIRVPQDIRILALLPHMHVRGRSYRYEWVDPEGRREVLLDVPNYDFNWQLSYVQATPKSIPAGSLLEGFATFDNSVGNPANPDPEAEVRWGDQTYEEMMLGYVEYLVPRRTEGDLAAGRGMTAARIMALLDRDGNGEIARRECPRRYREIFERLDRDGDRRVTWEELERGLENR
;
A
#
# COMPACT_ATOMS: atom_id res chain seq x y z
N MET A 1 -11.10 65.63 8.36
CA MET A 1 -10.03 65.87 7.36
C MET A 1 -9.07 64.69 7.45
N PHE A 2 -8.77 63.86 6.46
CA PHE A 2 -9.34 63.52 5.16
C PHE A 2 -8.91 62.06 4.92
N ARG A 3 -9.81 61.20 4.41
CA ARG A 3 -9.52 59.85 3.87
C ARG A 3 -8.65 59.97 2.62
N ILE A 4 -7.78 58.98 2.33
CA ILE A 4 -7.33 58.72 0.95
C ILE A 4 -7.40 57.21 0.66
N GLN A 5 -8.05 56.91 -0.47
CA GLN A 5 -8.31 55.61 -1.09
C GLN A 5 -7.17 55.16 -2.04
N LEU A 6 -7.16 53.85 -2.28
CA LEU A 6 -6.57 53.09 -3.40
C LEU A 6 -6.47 53.81 -4.76
N ILE A 7 -5.42 53.48 -5.53
CA ILE A 7 -5.51 53.16 -6.99
C ILE A 7 -4.46 52.08 -7.35
N ALA A 8 -4.93 51.04 -8.04
CA ALA A 8 -4.14 50.05 -8.79
C ALA A 8 -4.21 50.37 -10.29
N ILE A 9 -3.11 50.21 -11.05
CA ILE A 9 -3.12 50.05 -12.52
C ILE A 9 -1.99 49.08 -12.94
N ALA A 10 -2.38 48.09 -13.75
CA ALA A 10 -1.58 47.03 -14.37
C ALA A 10 -0.97 47.44 -15.73
N LEU A 11 -0.06 46.61 -16.28
CA LEU A 11 0.19 46.25 -17.72
C LEU A 11 1.66 45.76 -17.86
N MET A 12 1.97 44.48 -18.11
CA MET A 12 1.88 43.61 -19.33
C MET A 12 3.27 43.30 -19.94
N PHE A 13 3.47 42.02 -20.28
CA PHE A 13 4.67 41.30 -20.80
C PHE A 13 5.13 41.69 -22.24
N PRO A 14 6.35 41.29 -22.70
CA PRO A 14 6.59 40.03 -23.47
C PRO A 14 7.88 39.23 -23.05
N VAL A 15 7.91 37.88 -22.99
CA VAL A 15 8.28 36.84 -24.03
C VAL A 15 9.76 36.93 -24.51
N LEU A 16 10.64 35.91 -24.63
CA LEU A 16 10.81 34.48 -24.27
C LEU A 16 12.19 34.03 -24.86
N ASP A 17 12.93 33.13 -24.17
CA ASP A 17 13.79 31.99 -24.64
C ASP A 17 15.00 31.80 -23.69
N ALA A 18 15.15 30.72 -22.90
CA ALA A 18 15.18 29.27 -23.14
C ALA A 18 16.62 28.72 -22.98
N ALA A 19 16.87 28.05 -21.84
CA ALA A 19 17.87 27.01 -21.70
C ALA A 19 17.35 26.02 -20.64
N ALA A 20 17.34 24.74 -20.99
CA ALA A 20 16.44 23.70 -20.49
C ALA A 20 16.87 23.04 -19.16
N ASP A 21 15.85 22.66 -18.38
CA ASP A 21 15.89 21.80 -17.19
C ASP A 21 15.27 20.44 -17.55
N PRO A 22 15.92 19.29 -17.32
CA PRO A 22 15.38 17.97 -17.67
C PRO A 22 14.63 17.34 -16.49
N GLN A 23 13.58 17.99 -15.94
CA GLN A 23 12.62 17.32 -15.06
C GLN A 23 11.32 18.12 -14.84
N GLN A 24 10.56 18.40 -15.91
CA GLN A 24 9.14 18.77 -15.81
C GLN A 24 8.40 18.49 -17.14
N ASP A 25 7.68 17.37 -17.18
CA ASP A 25 6.28 17.24 -17.65
C ASP A 25 5.99 15.76 -17.92
N ALA A 26 5.25 15.11 -17.02
CA ALA A 26 4.27 14.14 -17.51
C ALA A 26 3.25 14.99 -18.28
N SER A 27 3.50 15.17 -19.57
CA SER A 27 2.67 16.01 -20.41
C SER A 27 1.22 15.53 -20.32
N PRO A 28 0.22 16.42 -20.15
CA PRO A 28 -1.20 16.04 -20.27
C PRO A 28 -1.56 15.50 -21.67
N VAL A 29 -0.60 15.48 -22.59
CA VAL A 29 -0.73 14.93 -23.93
C VAL A 29 -0.56 13.40 -23.97
N ARG A 30 0.15 12.77 -23.00
CA ARG A 30 0.45 11.33 -23.03
C ARG A 30 0.13 10.60 -21.72
N GLU A 31 -0.75 9.60 -21.77
CA GLU A 31 -1.12 8.78 -20.61
C GLU A 31 -1.04 7.28 -20.93
N ALA A 32 -0.23 6.55 -20.15
CA ALA A 32 -0.10 5.09 -20.19
C ALA A 32 -1.00 4.43 -19.13
N PRO A 33 -1.32 3.13 -19.28
CA PRO A 33 -2.05 2.39 -18.25
C PRO A 33 -1.38 2.52 -16.88
N ARG A 34 -2.17 2.79 -15.85
CA ARG A 34 -1.74 2.87 -14.45
C ARG A 34 -2.36 1.72 -13.67
N VAL A 35 -1.58 1.03 -12.84
CA VAL A 35 -2.09 -0.04 -11.97
C VAL A 35 -3.10 0.53 -10.97
N LEU A 36 -4.19 -0.20 -10.78
CA LEU A 36 -5.26 0.11 -9.82
C LEU A 36 -5.36 -1.02 -8.80
N SER A 37 -5.84 -0.70 -7.59
CA SER A 37 -6.24 -1.75 -6.64
C SER A 37 -7.49 -2.45 -7.16
N GLY A 38 -7.36 -3.74 -7.51
CA GLY A 38 -8.42 -4.48 -8.19
C GLY A 38 -9.73 -4.55 -7.40
N ASP A 39 -9.66 -4.77 -6.09
CA ASP A 39 -10.83 -4.83 -5.22
C ASP A 39 -11.62 -3.51 -5.23
N ARG A 40 -10.94 -2.35 -5.27
CA ARG A 40 -11.59 -1.04 -5.36
C ARG A 40 -12.42 -0.86 -6.62
N VAL A 41 -12.01 -1.54 -7.69
CA VAL A 41 -12.69 -1.48 -8.98
C VAL A 41 -13.50 -2.75 -9.26
N GLY A 42 -13.76 -3.58 -8.25
CA GLY A 42 -14.70 -4.70 -8.34
C GLY A 42 -14.11 -6.02 -8.85
N VAL A 43 -12.78 -6.13 -8.99
CA VAL A 43 -12.13 -7.45 -9.13
C VAL A 43 -12.43 -8.30 -7.90
N GLY A 44 -12.69 -9.58 -8.11
CA GLY A 44 -13.17 -10.54 -7.11
C GLY A 44 -14.69 -10.56 -6.97
N ARG A 45 -15.42 -9.54 -7.45
CA ARG A 45 -16.89 -9.55 -7.48
C ARG A 45 -17.41 -10.46 -8.58
N ARG A 46 -18.66 -10.90 -8.43
CA ARG A 46 -19.40 -11.58 -9.48
C ARG A 46 -19.89 -10.56 -10.50
N ALA A 47 -19.61 -10.77 -11.79
CA ALA A 47 -20.23 -10.00 -12.86
C ALA A 47 -21.69 -10.44 -13.03
N VAL A 48 -22.62 -9.49 -12.87
CA VAL A 48 -24.05 -9.69 -13.13
C VAL A 48 -24.41 -8.92 -14.39
N LEU A 49 -24.39 -9.61 -15.53
CA LEU A 49 -24.56 -8.98 -16.85
C LEU A 49 -26.01 -9.06 -17.34
N PRO A 50 -26.50 -8.02 -18.06
CA PRO A 50 -27.78 -8.09 -18.76
C PRO A 50 -27.68 -9.05 -19.96
N GLY A 51 -28.77 -9.75 -20.28
CA GLY A 51 -28.86 -10.50 -21.53
C GLY A 51 -29.05 -9.58 -22.73
N ILE A 52 -28.01 -9.45 -23.57
CA ILE A 52 -28.03 -8.69 -24.83
C ILE A 52 -27.61 -9.62 -25.96
N PRO A 53 -28.34 -9.73 -27.08
CA PRO A 53 -27.93 -10.61 -28.18
C PRO A 53 -26.64 -10.12 -28.86
N THR A 54 -25.85 -11.05 -29.37
CA THR A 54 -24.76 -10.75 -30.30
C THR A 54 -25.31 -10.17 -31.59
N ILE A 55 -24.46 -9.53 -32.39
CA ILE A 55 -24.86 -8.98 -33.70
C ILE A 55 -25.32 -10.04 -34.70
N ASP A 56 -25.06 -11.32 -34.42
CA ASP A 56 -25.49 -12.47 -35.21
C ASP A 56 -26.77 -13.13 -34.67
N GLY A 57 -27.35 -12.60 -33.59
CA GLY A 57 -28.67 -12.98 -33.09
C GLY A 57 -28.66 -14.08 -32.01
N GLU A 58 -27.50 -14.51 -31.53
CA GLU A 58 -27.42 -15.42 -30.39
C GLU A 58 -27.58 -14.63 -29.08
N ALA A 59 -28.50 -15.04 -28.21
CA ALA A 59 -28.66 -14.39 -26.91
C ALA A 59 -27.38 -14.55 -26.08
N LEU A 60 -26.84 -13.46 -25.52
CA LEU A 60 -25.86 -13.55 -24.45
C LEU A 60 -26.55 -14.17 -23.23
N VAL A 61 -26.46 -15.48 -23.13
CA VAL A 61 -26.40 -16.13 -21.83
C VAL A 61 -24.91 -16.08 -21.49
N PRO A 62 -24.49 -15.46 -20.37
CA PRO A 62 -23.15 -15.69 -19.88
C PRO A 62 -23.09 -17.12 -19.34
N ALA A 63 -23.16 -18.10 -20.23
CA ALA A 63 -22.41 -19.32 -20.04
C ALA A 63 -20.97 -18.85 -20.13
N VAL A 64 -20.34 -18.66 -18.96
CA VAL A 64 -18.94 -18.31 -18.95
C VAL A 64 -18.20 -19.49 -19.56
N ALA A 65 -17.50 -19.25 -20.67
CA ALA A 65 -16.82 -20.33 -21.38
C ALA A 65 -15.68 -20.84 -20.49
N PRO A 66 -15.50 -22.16 -20.33
CA PRO A 66 -14.31 -22.67 -19.67
C PRO A 66 -13.08 -22.45 -20.57
N PRO A 67 -11.99 -21.83 -20.07
CA PRO A 67 -11.77 -21.45 -18.68
C PRO A 67 -12.22 -20.03 -18.31
N ALA A 68 -12.36 -19.11 -19.28
CA ALA A 68 -12.79 -17.73 -19.04
C ALA A 68 -13.44 -17.04 -20.26
N THR A 69 -14.08 -15.90 -20.01
CA THR A 69 -14.57 -14.96 -21.02
C THR A 69 -13.88 -13.61 -20.87
N VAL A 70 -13.38 -13.04 -21.97
CA VAL A 70 -12.87 -11.68 -22.08
C VAL A 70 -13.92 -10.79 -22.74
N LEU A 71 -14.31 -9.69 -22.09
CA LEU A 71 -15.15 -8.64 -22.66
C LEU A 71 -14.29 -7.40 -22.88
N VAL A 72 -14.25 -6.85 -24.10
CA VAL A 72 -13.52 -5.61 -24.37
C VAL A 72 -14.47 -4.56 -24.90
N MET A 73 -14.54 -3.42 -24.21
CA MET A 73 -15.33 -2.29 -24.68
C MET A 73 -14.73 -1.77 -25.99
N THR A 74 -15.58 -1.33 -26.90
CA THR A 74 -15.17 -0.76 -28.19
C THR A 74 -16.12 0.34 -28.63
N SER A 75 -15.72 1.04 -29.69
CA SER A 75 -16.57 1.96 -30.43
C SER A 75 -16.06 2.09 -31.85
N THR A 76 -17.00 2.18 -32.79
CA THR A 76 -16.71 2.47 -34.19
C THR A 76 -16.28 3.91 -34.41
N SER A 77 -16.59 4.83 -33.50
CA SER A 77 -16.22 6.25 -33.62
C SER A 77 -14.96 6.63 -32.82
N CYS A 78 -14.52 5.82 -31.85
CA CYS A 78 -13.31 6.12 -31.07
C CYS A 78 -12.01 5.76 -31.83
N PRO A 79 -11.07 6.72 -32.02
CA PRO A 79 -9.82 6.46 -32.75
C PRO A 79 -8.92 5.40 -32.09
N LEU A 80 -8.96 5.28 -30.76
CA LEU A 80 -8.19 4.29 -30.03
C LEU A 80 -8.76 2.88 -30.21
N SER A 81 -10.09 2.70 -30.06
CA SER A 81 -10.74 1.42 -30.29
C SER A 81 -10.43 0.87 -31.69
N ARG A 82 -10.48 1.70 -32.73
CA ARG A 82 -10.10 1.30 -34.11
C ARG A 82 -8.67 0.79 -34.23
N ARG A 83 -7.73 1.34 -33.47
CA ARG A 83 -6.32 0.89 -33.46
C ARG A 83 -6.14 -0.41 -32.68
N TRP A 84 -7.01 -0.67 -31.70
CA TRP A 84 -6.96 -1.88 -30.89
C TRP A 84 -7.59 -3.11 -31.56
N VAL A 85 -8.58 -2.96 -32.45
CA VAL A 85 -9.26 -4.11 -33.08
C VAL A 85 -8.30 -5.10 -33.74
N PRO A 86 -7.28 -4.69 -34.54
CA PRO A 86 -6.33 -5.65 -35.12
C PRO A 86 -5.48 -6.39 -34.08
N VAL A 87 -5.16 -5.74 -32.95
CA VAL A 87 -4.43 -6.39 -31.85
C VAL A 87 -5.32 -7.42 -31.17
N LEU A 88 -6.57 -7.05 -30.91
CA LEU A 88 -7.58 -7.92 -30.30
C LEU A 88 -7.91 -9.11 -31.19
N ALA A 89 -7.88 -8.97 -32.52
CA ALA A 89 -8.06 -10.09 -33.44
C ALA A 89 -6.95 -11.16 -33.31
N GLY A 90 -5.70 -10.73 -33.17
CA GLY A 90 -4.58 -11.66 -32.94
C GLY A 90 -4.68 -12.37 -31.58
N LEU A 91 -5.10 -11.65 -30.54
CA LEU A 91 -5.30 -12.21 -29.21
C LEU A 91 -6.48 -13.19 -29.18
N GLU A 92 -7.62 -12.82 -29.78
CA GLU A 92 -8.83 -13.64 -29.85
C GLU A 92 -8.54 -14.99 -30.52
N SER A 93 -7.86 -15.00 -31.67
CA SER A 93 -7.47 -16.24 -32.33
C SER A 93 -6.59 -17.13 -31.44
N THR A 94 -5.65 -16.54 -30.69
CA THR A 94 -4.76 -17.28 -29.78
C THR A 94 -5.50 -17.84 -28.57
N TRP A 95 -6.47 -17.08 -28.05
CA TRP A 95 -7.26 -17.42 -26.88
C TRP A 95 -8.37 -18.42 -27.18
N ALA A 96 -8.97 -18.36 -28.37
CA ALA A 96 -9.97 -19.31 -28.83
C ALA A 96 -9.44 -20.75 -28.84
N ASP A 97 -8.19 -20.95 -29.29
CA ASP A 97 -7.50 -22.26 -29.26
C ASP A 97 -7.30 -22.80 -27.84
N ARG A 98 -7.33 -21.92 -26.83
CA ARG A 98 -7.20 -22.23 -25.40
C ARG A 98 -8.54 -22.23 -24.66
N GLY A 99 -9.66 -22.14 -25.38
CA GLY A 99 -11.02 -22.16 -24.83
C GLY A 99 -11.49 -20.84 -24.21
N VAL A 100 -10.73 -19.74 -24.35
CA VAL A 100 -11.13 -18.44 -23.84
C VAL A 100 -11.98 -17.71 -24.86
N ARG A 101 -13.21 -17.37 -24.47
CA ARG A 101 -14.18 -16.66 -25.32
C ARG A 101 -13.90 -15.16 -25.28
N THR A 102 -13.76 -14.50 -26.42
CA THR A 102 -13.55 -13.04 -26.48
C THR A 102 -14.74 -12.36 -27.15
N ILE A 103 -15.27 -11.30 -26.54
CA ILE A 103 -16.43 -10.56 -27.04
C ILE A 103 -16.10 -9.06 -27.06
N LEU A 104 -16.25 -8.44 -28.23
CA LEU A 104 -16.21 -6.98 -28.34
C LEU A 104 -17.58 -6.39 -28.04
N VAL A 105 -17.63 -5.40 -27.16
CA VAL A 105 -18.87 -4.73 -26.75
C VAL A 105 -18.82 -3.30 -27.24
N ASP A 106 -19.54 -3.00 -28.31
CA ASP A 106 -19.71 -1.64 -28.80
C ASP A 106 -20.69 -0.88 -27.92
N VAL A 107 -20.21 0.18 -27.27
CA VAL A 107 -20.92 0.89 -26.18
C VAL A 107 -21.34 2.31 -26.57
N GLN A 108 -21.26 2.67 -27.85
CA GLN A 108 -21.65 4.01 -28.30
C GLN A 108 -22.99 4.00 -29.04
N GLY A 109 -23.96 4.72 -28.48
CA GLY A 109 -25.33 4.76 -29.01
C GLY A 109 -25.48 5.46 -30.37
N ASN A 110 -24.44 6.14 -30.86
CA ASN A 110 -24.41 6.72 -32.20
C ASN A 110 -23.72 5.82 -33.24
N ASP A 111 -23.14 4.70 -32.82
CA ASP A 111 -22.59 3.69 -33.73
C ASP A 111 -23.74 2.83 -34.29
N GLY A 112 -23.60 2.36 -35.53
CA GLY A 112 -24.55 1.42 -36.15
C GLY A 112 -24.01 -0.01 -36.17
N VAL A 113 -24.89 -1.01 -36.14
CA VAL A 113 -24.49 -2.43 -36.26
C VAL A 113 -23.68 -2.69 -37.54
N GLU A 114 -24.03 -2.04 -38.65
CA GLU A 114 -23.28 -2.12 -39.91
C GLU A 114 -21.88 -1.48 -39.83
N ASP A 115 -21.74 -0.40 -39.07
CA ASP A 115 -20.43 0.23 -38.81
C ASP A 115 -19.56 -0.67 -37.95
N LEU A 116 -20.15 -1.34 -36.94
CA LEU A 116 -19.46 -2.34 -36.14
C LEU A 116 -19.01 -3.51 -37.02
N ARG A 117 -19.92 -4.09 -37.82
CA ARG A 117 -19.56 -5.16 -38.77
C ARG A 117 -18.44 -4.75 -39.73
N ARG A 118 -18.41 -3.49 -40.17
CA ARG A 118 -17.31 -2.98 -41.01
C ARG A 118 -16.00 -2.89 -40.23
N LEU A 119 -16.04 -2.35 -39.01
CA LEU A 119 -14.87 -2.28 -38.12
C LEU A 119 -14.25 -3.66 -37.88
N LEU A 120 -15.09 -4.67 -37.59
CA LEU A 120 -14.62 -6.04 -37.35
C LEU A 120 -13.91 -6.61 -38.60
N ARG A 121 -14.52 -6.48 -39.79
CA ARG A 121 -13.92 -6.94 -41.05
C ARG A 121 -12.61 -6.23 -41.38
N GLU A 122 -12.55 -4.91 -41.20
CA GLU A 122 -11.34 -4.12 -41.48
C GLU A 122 -10.22 -4.41 -40.49
N GLY A 123 -10.56 -4.69 -39.23
CA GLY A 123 -9.63 -5.10 -38.19
C GLY A 123 -9.25 -6.58 -38.22
N GLY A 124 -9.91 -7.40 -39.04
CA GLY A 124 -9.68 -8.84 -39.10
C GLY A 124 -10.18 -9.61 -37.87
N TYR A 125 -11.14 -9.07 -37.12
CA TYR A 125 -11.70 -9.71 -35.93
C TYR A 125 -12.84 -10.65 -36.32
N GLU A 126 -12.68 -11.95 -36.04
CA GLU A 126 -13.68 -12.99 -36.34
C GLU A 126 -14.48 -13.45 -35.12
N GLY A 127 -14.08 -13.02 -33.92
CA GLY A 127 -14.78 -13.32 -32.67
C GLY A 127 -16.15 -12.65 -32.55
N GLU A 128 -16.80 -12.88 -31.42
CA GLU A 128 -18.13 -12.37 -31.17
C GLU A 128 -18.16 -10.87 -30.88
N ALA A 129 -19.26 -10.22 -31.25
CA ALA A 129 -19.49 -8.81 -30.95
C ALA A 129 -20.94 -8.52 -30.55
N ILE A 130 -21.10 -7.53 -29.69
CA ILE A 130 -22.36 -7.02 -29.19
C ILE A 130 -22.44 -5.53 -29.50
N HIS A 131 -23.62 -5.07 -29.92
CA HIS A 131 -23.95 -3.65 -29.99
C HIS A 131 -24.85 -3.31 -28.80
N ASP A 132 -24.32 -2.57 -27.83
CA ASP A 132 -24.95 -2.16 -26.58
C ASP A 132 -25.07 -0.63 -26.54
N PRO A 133 -25.98 -0.03 -27.35
CA PRO A 133 -26.10 1.41 -27.49
C PRO A 133 -26.54 2.11 -26.19
N ASP A 134 -27.20 1.37 -25.30
CA ASP A 134 -27.66 1.84 -23.99
C ASP A 134 -26.62 1.62 -22.89
N ARG A 135 -25.42 1.11 -23.22
CA ARG A 135 -24.30 0.89 -22.28
C ARG A 135 -24.65 0.02 -21.08
N ARG A 136 -25.55 -0.94 -21.22
CA ARG A 136 -26.03 -1.76 -20.11
C ARG A 136 -24.94 -2.70 -19.57
N ILE A 137 -24.11 -3.28 -20.44
CA ILE A 137 -22.95 -4.11 -20.05
C ILE A 137 -21.88 -3.23 -19.42
N ALA A 138 -21.55 -2.09 -20.07
CA ALA A 138 -20.58 -1.14 -19.55
C ALA A 138 -20.97 -0.61 -18.16
N THR A 139 -22.26 -0.32 -17.95
CA THR A 139 -22.82 0.10 -16.65
C THR A 139 -22.73 -1.03 -15.62
N ALA A 140 -23.07 -2.27 -15.99
CA ALA A 140 -23.01 -3.41 -15.07
C ALA A 140 -21.59 -3.74 -14.59
N LEU A 141 -20.58 -3.47 -15.43
CA LEU A 141 -19.17 -3.70 -15.13
C LEU A 141 -18.46 -2.47 -14.54
N GLY A 142 -19.07 -1.29 -14.64
CA GLY A 142 -18.42 -0.04 -14.26
C GLY A 142 -17.29 0.35 -15.21
N ALA A 143 -17.47 0.16 -16.51
CA ALA A 143 -16.46 0.52 -17.50
C ALA A 143 -16.32 2.05 -17.62
N SER A 144 -15.08 2.50 -17.70
CA SER A 144 -14.68 3.90 -17.80
C SER A 144 -14.41 4.35 -19.23
N THR A 145 -13.81 3.47 -20.05
CA THR A 145 -13.39 3.83 -21.41
C THR A 145 -13.77 2.80 -22.46
N THR A 146 -13.76 3.24 -23.72
CA THR A 146 -14.02 2.46 -24.94
C THR A 146 -12.92 1.46 -25.32
N THR A 147 -11.91 1.19 -24.48
CA THR A 147 -10.96 0.09 -24.72
C THR A 147 -10.70 -0.75 -23.46
N GLU A 148 -11.47 -0.52 -22.39
CA GLU A 148 -11.34 -1.28 -21.16
C GLU A 148 -11.77 -2.73 -21.36
N ALA A 149 -10.91 -3.66 -20.95
CA ALA A 149 -11.11 -5.09 -21.01
C ALA A 149 -11.46 -5.65 -19.62
N PHE A 150 -12.26 -6.72 -19.58
CA PHE A 150 -12.67 -7.44 -18.39
C PHE A 150 -12.47 -8.94 -18.61
N LEU A 151 -11.73 -9.61 -17.71
CA LEU A 151 -11.61 -11.06 -17.69
C LEU A 151 -12.55 -11.63 -16.63
N ILE A 152 -13.42 -12.54 -17.04
CA ILE A 152 -14.43 -13.18 -16.18
C ILE A 152 -14.18 -14.69 -16.20
N ASP A 153 -13.92 -15.30 -15.05
CA ASP A 153 -13.74 -16.75 -14.96
C ASP A 153 -15.05 -17.54 -15.09
N ASP A 154 -14.96 -18.85 -15.31
CA ASP A 154 -16.08 -19.77 -15.45
C ASP A 154 -17.14 -19.76 -14.32
N ARG A 155 -16.86 -19.10 -13.18
CA ARG A 155 -17.80 -18.88 -12.06
C ARG A 155 -18.40 -17.48 -12.03
N GLY A 156 -18.15 -16.68 -13.07
CA GLY A 156 -18.61 -15.31 -13.18
C GLY A 156 -17.80 -14.31 -12.36
N THR A 157 -16.63 -14.68 -11.84
CA THR A 157 -15.77 -13.77 -11.07
C THR A 157 -15.03 -12.84 -12.00
N ILE A 158 -15.04 -11.54 -11.75
CA ILE A 158 -14.13 -10.61 -12.43
C ILE A 158 -12.73 -10.85 -11.90
N ARG A 159 -11.83 -11.34 -12.75
CA ARG A 159 -10.44 -11.66 -12.43
C ARG A 159 -9.47 -10.56 -12.85
N TYR A 160 -9.81 -9.81 -13.88
CA TYR A 160 -9.05 -8.66 -14.35
C TYR A 160 -9.95 -7.56 -14.91
N ARG A 161 -9.56 -6.30 -14.76
CA ARG A 161 -10.11 -5.17 -15.53
C ARG A 161 -9.07 -4.11 -15.89
N GLY A 162 -9.03 -3.63 -17.13
CA GLY A 162 -8.10 -2.56 -17.50
C GLY A 162 -7.67 -2.57 -18.96
N ALA A 163 -6.44 -2.14 -19.22
CA ALA A 163 -5.87 -2.03 -20.56
C ALA A 163 -5.52 -3.41 -21.14
N VAL A 164 -5.67 -3.57 -22.46
CA VAL A 164 -5.19 -4.76 -23.17
C VAL A 164 -3.66 -4.89 -23.01
N ASP A 165 -2.92 -3.85 -23.38
CA ASP A 165 -1.47 -3.69 -23.16
C ASP A 165 -1.05 -2.20 -23.20
N ASP A 166 0.24 -1.87 -23.11
CA ASP A 166 0.76 -0.49 -23.18
C ASP A 166 1.29 -0.06 -24.57
N ARG A 167 1.00 -0.78 -25.66
CA ARG A 167 1.48 -0.41 -27.01
C ARG A 167 0.75 0.78 -27.60
N ILE A 168 -0.53 0.99 -27.25
CA ILE A 168 -1.36 2.12 -27.69
C ILE A 168 -1.92 2.80 -26.45
N GLY A 169 -1.57 4.06 -26.21
CA GLY A 169 -2.15 4.86 -25.13
C GLY A 169 -2.66 6.21 -25.60
N LEU A 170 -3.08 7.06 -24.68
CA LEU A 170 -3.43 8.43 -25.01
C LEU A 170 -2.15 9.15 -25.46
N GLY A 171 -2.14 9.68 -26.68
CA GLY A 171 -1.03 10.47 -27.23
C GLY A 171 0.26 9.72 -27.63
N TYR A 172 0.26 8.38 -27.64
CA TYR A 172 1.43 7.62 -28.10
C TYR A 172 1.07 6.24 -28.71
N THR A 173 2.03 5.67 -29.45
CA THR A 173 1.98 4.31 -29.99
C THR A 173 3.40 3.74 -30.03
N ARG A 174 3.55 2.44 -29.76
CA ARG A 174 4.83 1.70 -29.75
C ARG A 174 4.77 0.54 -30.74
N ALA A 175 5.94 0.06 -31.16
CA ALA A 175 6.04 -1.13 -32.01
C ALA A 175 5.65 -2.40 -31.24
N GLU A 176 6.18 -2.55 -30.02
CA GLU A 176 5.91 -3.68 -29.14
C GLU A 176 5.43 -3.17 -27.77
N PRO A 177 4.54 -3.91 -27.08
CA PRO A 177 4.20 -3.64 -25.69
C PRO A 177 5.40 -3.94 -24.79
N ARG A 178 5.48 -3.22 -23.66
CA ARG A 178 6.38 -3.51 -22.53
C ARG A 178 5.68 -4.30 -21.43
N ILE A 179 4.36 -4.12 -21.29
CA ILE A 179 3.52 -4.85 -20.36
C ILE A 179 2.27 -5.34 -21.07
N THR A 180 1.78 -6.53 -20.69
CA THR A 180 0.63 -7.20 -21.33
C THR A 180 -0.39 -7.67 -20.29
N PRO A 181 -0.88 -6.78 -19.40
CA PRO A 181 -1.64 -7.17 -18.21
C PRO A 181 -2.87 -8.04 -18.49
N LEU A 182 -3.58 -7.83 -19.61
CA LEU A 182 -4.70 -8.70 -19.97
C LEU A 182 -4.26 -10.09 -20.42
N VAL A 183 -3.18 -10.19 -21.20
CA VAL A 183 -2.61 -11.49 -21.64
C VAL A 183 -2.10 -12.25 -20.43
N ASP A 184 -1.33 -11.58 -19.57
CA ASP A 184 -0.77 -12.16 -18.35
C ASP A 184 -1.90 -12.66 -17.43
N ALA A 185 -3.00 -11.90 -17.33
CA ALA A 185 -4.17 -12.31 -16.55
C ALA A 185 -4.92 -13.51 -17.17
N VAL A 186 -5.07 -13.54 -18.50
CA VAL A 186 -5.69 -14.70 -19.19
C VAL A 186 -4.84 -15.94 -18.99
N ASP A 187 -3.53 -15.84 -19.18
CA ASP A 187 -2.60 -16.95 -18.98
C ASP A 187 -2.64 -17.45 -17.54
N ALA A 188 -2.66 -16.53 -16.56
CA ALA A 188 -2.79 -16.89 -15.16
C ALA A 188 -4.10 -17.61 -14.84
N VAL A 189 -5.24 -17.20 -15.44
CA VAL A 189 -6.52 -17.92 -15.25
C VAL A 189 -6.51 -19.31 -15.89
N ILE A 190 -5.86 -19.46 -17.04
CA ILE A 190 -5.72 -20.76 -17.71
C ILE A 190 -4.84 -21.70 -16.89
N ASP A 191 -3.75 -21.18 -16.34
CA ASP A 191 -2.74 -21.94 -15.61
C ASP A 191 -3.09 -22.13 -14.11
N GLY A 192 -4.14 -21.45 -13.62
CA GLY A 192 -4.55 -21.48 -12.21
C GLY A 192 -3.59 -20.73 -11.28
N SER A 193 -2.90 -19.71 -11.77
CA SER A 193 -1.88 -18.94 -11.04
C SER A 193 -2.35 -17.53 -10.62
N VAL A 194 -1.51 -16.84 -9.84
CA VAL A 194 -1.77 -15.49 -9.32
C VAL A 194 -1.80 -14.48 -10.46
N ILE A 195 -2.80 -13.60 -10.49
CA ILE A 195 -2.79 -12.43 -11.38
C ILE A 195 -2.04 -11.30 -10.70
N ALA A 196 -0.81 -11.02 -11.14
CA ALA A 196 0.05 -10.01 -10.54
C ALA A 196 -0.53 -8.58 -10.66
N VAL A 197 -1.09 -8.24 -11.83
CA VAL A 197 -1.74 -6.94 -12.08
C VAL A 197 -3.21 -7.19 -12.41
N ALA A 198 -4.06 -7.20 -11.38
CA ALA A 198 -5.47 -7.51 -11.54
C ALA A 198 -6.31 -6.32 -12.03
N ALA A 199 -5.80 -5.08 -11.95
CA ALA A 199 -6.47 -3.95 -12.56
C ALA A 199 -5.53 -2.83 -13.05
N THR A 200 -5.92 -2.15 -14.13
CA THR A 200 -5.28 -0.92 -14.60
C THR A 200 -6.30 0.09 -15.13
N THR A 201 -5.91 1.36 -15.28
CA THR A 201 -6.63 2.26 -16.21
C THR A 201 -6.49 1.74 -17.63
N ALA A 202 -7.48 2.01 -18.47
CA ALA A 202 -7.45 1.69 -19.90
C ALA A 202 -7.47 2.99 -20.73
N PRO A 203 -6.66 3.09 -21.80
CA PRO A 203 -6.71 4.25 -22.67
C PRO A 203 -8.04 4.26 -23.44
N GLY A 204 -8.61 5.39 -23.80
CA GLY A 204 -9.83 5.37 -24.61
C GLY A 204 -10.60 6.66 -24.57
N CYS A 205 -11.67 6.70 -25.35
CA CYS A 205 -12.70 7.71 -25.21
C CYS A 205 -13.49 7.41 -23.91
N GLU A 206 -13.58 8.41 -23.04
CA GLU A 206 -14.38 8.38 -21.80
C GLU A 206 -15.85 8.06 -22.10
N LEU A 207 -16.44 7.17 -21.30
CA LEU A 207 -17.85 6.82 -21.43
C LEU A 207 -18.76 7.82 -20.70
N GLY A 208 -18.24 8.58 -19.73
CA GLY A 208 -19.07 9.48 -18.91
C GLY A 208 -20.15 8.73 -18.10
N LEU A 209 -19.88 7.45 -17.83
CA LEU A 209 -20.63 6.67 -16.85
C LEU A 209 -20.06 7.00 -15.47
N ASP A 210 -20.92 6.97 -14.45
CA ASP A 210 -20.43 6.85 -13.08
C ASP A 210 -19.68 5.50 -13.02
N VAL A 211 -18.36 5.56 -12.88
CA VAL A 211 -17.47 4.39 -12.87
C VAL A 211 -17.62 3.70 -11.51
N ASP A 212 -18.77 3.06 -11.31
CA ASP A 212 -19.11 2.39 -10.08
C ASP A 212 -18.73 0.91 -10.14
N ARG A 213 -18.55 0.30 -8.97
CA ARG A 213 -18.27 -1.13 -8.88
C ARG A 213 -19.51 -1.92 -9.36
N PRO A 214 -19.34 -3.16 -9.85
CA PRO A 214 -20.47 -4.04 -10.17
C PRO A 214 -21.46 -4.12 -9.00
N VAL A 215 -22.76 -3.95 -9.30
CA VAL A 215 -23.83 -3.98 -8.31
C VAL A 215 -23.92 -5.38 -7.69
N LEU A 216 -24.03 -5.45 -6.36
CA LEU A 216 -24.20 -6.71 -5.63
C LEU A 216 -25.62 -7.27 -5.78
N GLU A 217 -25.77 -8.58 -5.59
CA GLU A 217 -27.08 -9.24 -5.57
C GLU A 217 -27.99 -8.58 -4.52
N GLU A 218 -29.25 -8.27 -4.88
CA GLU A 218 -30.22 -7.68 -3.93
C GLU A 218 -30.41 -8.54 -2.67
N ARG A 219 -30.25 -9.86 -2.81
CA ARG A 219 -30.32 -10.85 -1.72
C ARG A 219 -29.04 -11.67 -1.70
N PRO A 220 -27.99 -11.19 -1.02
CA PRO A 220 -26.68 -11.83 -1.07
C PRO A 220 -26.73 -13.25 -0.48
N THR A 221 -26.12 -14.18 -1.20
CA THR A 221 -25.94 -15.57 -0.77
C THR A 221 -24.48 -15.87 -0.47
N TRP A 222 -24.21 -16.96 0.26
CA TRP A 222 -22.84 -17.41 0.54
C TRP A 222 -22.04 -17.62 -0.75
N HIS A 223 -22.51 -18.51 -1.62
CA HIS A 223 -21.84 -18.87 -2.87
C HIS A 223 -21.96 -17.80 -3.97
N GLY A 224 -22.95 -16.91 -3.91
CA GLY A 224 -23.09 -15.83 -4.88
C GLY A 224 -22.20 -14.62 -4.57
N THR A 225 -22.32 -14.07 -3.36
CA THR A 225 -21.76 -12.76 -3.00
C THR A 225 -20.78 -12.83 -1.82
N ILE A 226 -21.16 -13.48 -0.71
CA ILE A 226 -20.46 -13.31 0.57
C ILE A 226 -19.09 -13.96 0.60
N SER A 227 -18.96 -15.19 0.10
CA SER A 227 -17.67 -15.88 0.02
C SER A 227 -16.62 -15.09 -0.78
N ARG A 228 -17.06 -14.32 -1.79
CA ARG A 228 -16.21 -13.42 -2.58
C ARG A 228 -15.74 -12.22 -1.78
N LEU A 229 -16.66 -11.55 -1.08
CA LEU A 229 -16.31 -10.44 -0.19
C LEU A 229 -15.36 -10.90 0.93
N PHE A 230 -15.60 -12.08 1.49
CA PHE A 230 -14.72 -12.64 2.51
C PHE A 230 -13.36 -12.99 1.93
N ALA A 231 -13.29 -13.61 0.75
CA ALA A 231 -12.03 -13.86 0.06
C ALA A 231 -11.23 -12.56 -0.16
N THR A 232 -11.90 -11.48 -0.60
CA THR A 232 -11.27 -10.19 -0.86
C THR A 232 -10.79 -9.48 0.40
N HIS A 233 -11.57 -9.50 1.48
CA HIS A 233 -11.37 -8.59 2.62
C HIS A 233 -10.96 -9.27 3.93
N CYS A 234 -11.29 -10.55 4.10
CA CYS A 234 -11.26 -11.20 5.42
C CYS A 234 -10.34 -12.43 5.46
N VAL A 235 -10.35 -13.26 4.42
CA VAL A 235 -9.66 -14.56 4.40
C VAL A 235 -8.15 -14.41 4.51
N GLY A 236 -7.57 -13.27 4.15
CA GLY A 236 -6.14 -13.00 4.37
C GLY A 236 -5.68 -13.22 5.81
N CYS A 237 -6.55 -12.98 6.80
CA CYS A 237 -6.31 -13.30 8.22
C CYS A 237 -7.20 -14.46 8.73
N HIS A 238 -8.43 -14.56 8.22
CA HIS A 238 -9.42 -15.56 8.62
C HIS A 238 -9.38 -16.79 7.70
N HIS A 239 -8.32 -17.56 7.82
CA HIS A 239 -8.18 -18.88 7.20
C HIS A 239 -7.62 -19.87 8.22
N ASP A 240 -7.63 -21.16 7.90
CA ASP A 240 -7.06 -22.17 8.79
C ASP A 240 -5.57 -21.90 9.09
N GLY A 241 -5.20 -21.90 10.37
CA GLY A 241 -3.86 -21.53 10.86
C GLY A 241 -3.48 -20.05 10.74
N GLY A 242 -4.40 -19.16 10.31
CA GLY A 242 -4.21 -17.71 10.30
C GLY A 242 -4.35 -17.08 11.70
N VAL A 243 -4.19 -15.76 11.77
CA VAL A 243 -4.33 -15.00 13.04
C VAL A 243 -5.79 -14.75 13.43
N GLY A 244 -6.73 -14.92 12.50
CA GLY A 244 -8.16 -14.85 12.78
C GLY A 244 -8.63 -16.03 13.64
N PRO A 245 -9.55 -15.83 14.59
CA PRO A 245 -9.97 -16.87 15.53
C PRO A 245 -10.76 -18.03 14.90
N PHE A 246 -11.27 -17.86 13.68
CA PHE A 246 -11.99 -18.87 12.91
C PHE A 246 -11.85 -18.56 11.40
N PRO A 247 -11.90 -19.59 10.53
CA PRO A 247 -11.80 -19.40 9.09
C PRO A 247 -13.08 -18.79 8.51
N LEU A 248 -12.92 -17.98 7.47
CA LEU A 248 -13.99 -17.35 6.70
C LEU A 248 -13.99 -17.80 5.23
N ASP A 249 -13.17 -18.79 4.89
CA ASP A 249 -13.23 -19.56 3.64
C ASP A 249 -14.10 -20.83 3.78
N ASP A 250 -14.75 -21.03 4.93
CA ASP A 250 -15.70 -22.11 5.20
C ASP A 250 -17.10 -21.57 5.54
N GLU A 251 -18.15 -22.11 4.89
CA GLU A 251 -19.52 -21.63 5.08
C GLU A 251 -20.05 -21.93 6.49
N ALA A 252 -19.77 -23.12 7.02
CA ALA A 252 -20.31 -23.54 8.31
C ALA A 252 -19.75 -22.67 9.44
N GLU A 253 -18.44 -22.37 9.39
CA GLU A 253 -17.77 -21.46 10.31
C GLU A 253 -18.29 -20.02 10.18
N ALA A 254 -18.46 -19.52 8.95
CA ALA A 254 -19.05 -18.20 8.72
C ALA A 254 -20.50 -18.10 9.27
N VAL A 255 -21.32 -19.14 9.08
CA VAL A 255 -22.70 -19.22 9.58
C VAL A 255 -22.74 -19.30 11.11
N ALA A 256 -21.85 -20.09 11.71
CA ALA A 256 -21.73 -20.26 13.16
C ALA A 256 -21.33 -18.94 13.84
N ASN A 257 -20.46 -18.15 13.19
CA ASN A 257 -19.92 -16.91 13.72
C ASN A 257 -20.62 -15.63 13.21
N ALA A 258 -21.69 -15.76 12.42
CA ALA A 258 -22.39 -14.66 11.74
C ALA A 258 -22.80 -13.49 12.67
N GLY A 259 -23.21 -13.79 13.90
CA GLY A 259 -23.56 -12.76 14.88
C GLY A 259 -22.37 -11.87 15.26
N MET A 260 -21.18 -12.46 15.43
CA MET A 260 -19.95 -11.71 15.70
C MET A 260 -19.48 -10.95 14.46
N ILE A 261 -19.52 -11.59 13.29
CA ILE A 261 -19.21 -10.94 12.00
C ILE A 261 -20.05 -9.67 11.85
N ALA A 262 -21.38 -9.79 12.00
CA ALA A 262 -22.29 -8.66 11.89
C ALA A 262 -21.96 -7.56 12.91
N ARG A 263 -21.62 -7.90 14.15
CA ARG A 263 -21.26 -6.91 15.18
C ARG A 263 -19.97 -6.16 14.85
N GLN A 264 -18.93 -6.85 14.37
CA GLN A 264 -17.63 -6.25 14.08
C GLN A 264 -17.66 -5.39 12.82
N VAL A 265 -18.32 -5.87 11.77
CA VAL A 265 -18.55 -5.14 10.51
C VAL A 265 -19.43 -3.91 10.74
N ASP A 266 -20.49 -4.04 11.57
CA ASP A 266 -21.37 -2.91 11.87
C ASP A 266 -20.63 -1.81 12.65
N ARG A 267 -19.67 -2.17 13.49
CA ARG A 267 -18.83 -1.20 14.23
C ARG A 267 -17.66 -0.63 13.43
N GLY A 268 -17.44 -1.10 12.19
CA GLY A 268 -16.28 -0.69 11.39
C GLY A 268 -14.93 -1.17 11.95
N LEU A 269 -14.94 -2.21 12.80
CA LEU A 269 -13.72 -2.78 13.38
C LEU A 269 -13.13 -3.90 12.51
N MET A 270 -13.97 -4.51 11.67
CA MET A 270 -13.58 -5.55 10.73
C MET A 270 -14.10 -5.22 9.32
N PRO A 271 -13.28 -5.47 8.28
CA PRO A 271 -11.83 -5.73 8.37
C PRO A 271 -11.09 -4.49 8.94
N PRO A 272 -9.96 -4.67 9.64
CA PRO A 272 -9.31 -3.58 10.36
C PRO A 272 -8.70 -2.58 9.38
N TRP A 273 -9.24 -1.36 9.36
CA TRP A 273 -8.72 -0.25 8.57
C TRP A 273 -9.15 1.07 9.19
N PHE A 274 -8.17 1.82 9.72
CA PHE A 274 -8.46 2.99 10.54
C PHE A 274 -8.03 4.31 9.89
N ALA A 275 -7.56 4.29 8.64
CA ALA A 275 -7.31 5.51 7.91
C ALA A 275 -8.64 6.21 7.58
N ALA A 276 -8.65 7.54 7.67
CA ALA A 276 -9.75 8.35 7.21
C ALA A 276 -9.96 8.16 5.70
N PRO A 277 -11.22 8.22 5.22
CA PRO A 277 -11.48 8.19 3.79
C PRO A 277 -10.84 9.41 3.09
N PRO A 278 -10.49 9.31 1.80
CA PRO A 278 -9.93 10.43 1.05
C PRO A 278 -10.86 11.66 1.10
N ALA A 279 -10.28 12.84 1.29
CA ALA A 279 -11.03 14.09 1.53
C ALA A 279 -12.05 14.49 0.43
N HIS A 280 -11.89 13.95 -0.78
CA HIS A 280 -12.75 14.25 -1.93
C HIS A 280 -13.57 13.05 -2.43
N GLY A 281 -13.65 11.97 -1.65
CA GLY A 281 -14.36 10.75 -2.07
C GLY A 281 -13.69 10.04 -3.26
N GLY A 282 -12.42 10.35 -3.54
CA GLY A 282 -11.63 9.69 -4.57
C GLY A 282 -11.21 8.26 -4.18
N PRO A 283 -10.58 7.51 -5.12
CA PRO A 283 -10.10 6.17 -4.84
C PRO A 283 -9.09 6.18 -3.68
N SER A 284 -9.05 5.08 -2.94
CA SER A 284 -8.07 4.90 -1.87
C SER A 284 -6.65 5.00 -2.45
N PRO A 285 -5.74 5.77 -1.84
CA PRO A 285 -4.36 5.86 -2.29
C PRO A 285 -3.52 4.65 -1.85
N TRP A 286 -4.11 3.68 -1.13
CA TRP A 286 -3.38 2.58 -0.51
C TRP A 286 -3.60 1.25 -1.23
N ILE A 287 -2.53 0.52 -1.54
CA ILE A 287 -2.62 -0.79 -2.21
C ILE A 287 -3.15 -1.89 -1.30
N ASN A 288 -2.93 -1.74 0.01
CA ASN A 288 -3.35 -2.71 1.02
C ASN A 288 -4.60 -2.27 1.80
N ASP A 289 -5.37 -1.32 1.25
CA ASP A 289 -6.64 -0.92 1.83
C ASP A 289 -7.63 -2.09 1.80
N ARG A 290 -8.10 -2.49 2.98
CA ARG A 290 -9.07 -3.58 3.13
C ARG A 290 -10.48 -3.10 3.47
N SER A 291 -10.72 -1.80 3.57
CA SER A 291 -12.02 -1.26 3.96
C SER A 291 -13.14 -1.81 3.09
N LEU A 292 -14.30 -2.02 3.70
CA LEU A 292 -15.52 -2.34 2.97
C LEU A 292 -16.15 -1.06 2.42
N ALA A 293 -16.64 -1.11 1.19
CA ALA A 293 -17.58 -0.10 0.70
C ALA A 293 -18.95 -0.27 1.38
N ASP A 294 -19.78 0.77 1.33
CA ASP A 294 -21.07 0.79 2.02
C ASP A 294 -22.03 -0.31 1.54
N ASP A 295 -21.99 -0.64 0.24
CA ASP A 295 -22.76 -1.73 -0.37
C ASP A 295 -22.30 -3.10 0.14
N GLU A 296 -20.99 -3.32 0.27
CA GLU A 296 -20.39 -4.56 0.78
C GLU A 296 -20.69 -4.77 2.25
N ARG A 297 -20.51 -3.71 3.04
CA ARG A 297 -20.89 -3.70 4.46
C ARG A 297 -22.37 -4.06 4.59
N SER A 298 -23.23 -3.45 3.78
CA SER A 298 -24.66 -3.72 3.77
C SER A 298 -24.97 -5.16 3.37
N ALA A 299 -24.29 -5.70 2.34
CA ALA A 299 -24.48 -7.08 1.90
C ALA A 299 -24.08 -8.09 2.98
N ILE A 300 -22.91 -7.91 3.62
CA ILE A 300 -22.44 -8.77 4.70
C ILE A 300 -23.41 -8.70 5.89
N LEU A 301 -23.84 -7.52 6.31
CA LEU A 301 -24.79 -7.35 7.40
C LEU A 301 -26.16 -7.96 7.08
N ALA A 302 -26.64 -7.77 5.85
CA ALA A 302 -27.89 -8.35 5.38
C ALA A 302 -27.83 -9.87 5.40
N TRP A 303 -26.77 -10.48 4.87
CA TRP A 303 -26.62 -11.93 4.92
C TRP A 303 -26.51 -12.45 6.37
N ALA A 304 -25.60 -11.87 7.16
CA ALA A 304 -25.27 -12.34 8.50
C ALA A 304 -26.43 -12.20 9.51
N ARG A 305 -27.29 -11.19 9.36
CA ARG A 305 -28.44 -10.94 10.24
C ARG A 305 -29.72 -11.68 9.83
N ASN A 306 -29.76 -12.25 8.64
CA ASN A 306 -30.95 -12.94 8.11
C ASN A 306 -30.72 -14.46 8.00
N ALA A 307 -31.50 -15.12 7.14
CA ALA A 307 -31.49 -16.56 6.97
C ALA A 307 -30.15 -17.16 6.51
N ARG A 308 -29.13 -16.34 6.23
CA ARG A 308 -27.80 -16.74 5.73
C ARG A 308 -27.91 -17.73 4.56
N PRO A 309 -28.61 -17.36 3.48
CA PRO A 309 -28.85 -18.28 2.38
C PRO A 309 -27.53 -18.72 1.74
N SER A 310 -27.38 -20.02 1.54
CA SER A 310 -26.17 -20.60 0.92
C SER A 310 -26.05 -20.21 -0.56
N GLY A 311 -27.15 -20.27 -1.31
CA GLY A 311 -27.14 -20.09 -2.76
C GLY A 311 -26.76 -21.37 -3.50
N ASP A 312 -26.37 -21.27 -4.76
CA ASP A 312 -25.94 -22.40 -5.57
C ASP A 312 -24.42 -22.65 -5.39
N PRO A 313 -23.98 -23.80 -4.86
CA PRO A 313 -22.56 -24.14 -4.73
C PRO A 313 -21.77 -24.07 -6.03
N ALA A 314 -22.41 -24.28 -7.18
CA ALA A 314 -21.77 -24.13 -8.48
C ALA A 314 -21.34 -22.68 -8.77
N MET A 315 -21.91 -21.69 -8.09
CA MET A 315 -21.58 -20.27 -8.26
C MET A 315 -20.48 -19.75 -7.33
N GLY A 316 -20.00 -20.57 -6.38
CA GLY A 316 -18.92 -20.20 -5.47
C GLY A 316 -17.63 -19.79 -6.22
N PRO A 317 -16.83 -18.85 -5.68
CA PRO A 317 -15.55 -18.49 -6.25
C PRO A 317 -14.62 -19.70 -6.33
N ARG A 318 -13.74 -19.74 -7.35
CA ARG A 318 -12.62 -20.69 -7.34
C ARG A 318 -11.73 -20.40 -6.13
N MET A 319 -11.16 -21.44 -5.52
CA MET A 319 -10.28 -21.30 -4.35
C MET A 319 -9.00 -20.50 -4.67
N GLU A 320 -8.59 -20.49 -5.94
CA GLU A 320 -7.53 -19.65 -6.52
C GLU A 320 -7.83 -18.13 -6.46
N VAL A 321 -9.08 -17.73 -6.19
CA VAL A 321 -9.46 -16.32 -5.93
C VAL A 321 -8.91 -15.82 -4.57
N VAL A 322 -8.37 -16.71 -3.73
CA VAL A 322 -7.83 -16.39 -2.40
C VAL A 322 -6.36 -15.92 -2.44
N ASP A 323 -5.84 -15.58 -3.62
CA ASP A 323 -4.44 -15.17 -3.81
C ASP A 323 -4.15 -13.69 -3.51
N ARG A 324 -4.90 -13.10 -2.56
CA ARG A 324 -4.27 -12.09 -1.72
C ARG A 324 -3.42 -12.87 -0.74
N ARG A 325 -2.09 -12.69 -0.79
CA ARG A 325 -1.09 -13.33 0.08
C ARG A 325 -1.75 -13.71 1.39
N ARG A 326 -2.18 -14.99 1.52
CA ARG A 326 -2.62 -15.50 2.81
C ARG A 326 -1.49 -15.12 3.75
N HIS A 327 -1.79 -14.41 4.83
CA HIS A 327 -0.78 -14.19 5.84
C HIS A 327 -0.56 -15.57 6.46
N GLY A 328 0.25 -16.37 5.76
CA GLY A 328 0.48 -17.79 5.89
C GLY A 328 0.40 -18.30 7.31
N SER A 329 -0.14 -19.49 7.45
CA SER A 329 -0.03 -20.26 8.68
C SER A 329 1.45 -20.49 9.02
N VAL A 330 1.75 -20.90 10.25
CA VAL A 330 3.11 -21.20 10.74
C VAL A 330 3.92 -22.13 9.79
N ALA A 331 3.25 -22.83 8.86
CA ALA A 331 3.83 -23.77 7.91
C ALA A 331 4.32 -23.18 6.57
N SER A 332 3.92 -21.97 6.15
CA SER A 332 4.21 -21.45 4.78
C SER A 332 4.54 -19.95 4.74
N TRP A 333 5.53 -19.58 3.91
CA TRP A 333 5.95 -18.20 3.66
C TRP A 333 5.07 -17.51 2.60
N SER A 334 4.64 -16.28 2.87
CA SER A 334 3.87 -15.42 1.96
C SER A 334 4.74 -14.62 0.97
N ILE A 335 6.07 -14.64 1.16
CA ILE A 335 7.06 -14.06 0.25
C ILE A 335 7.65 -15.10 -0.72
N GLY A 336 7.01 -16.25 -0.91
CA GLY A 336 7.64 -17.40 -1.58
C GLY A 336 8.74 -18.03 -0.73
N GLU A 337 9.49 -18.99 -1.29
CA GLU A 337 10.59 -19.64 -0.58
C GLU A 337 11.71 -18.64 -0.26
N PRO A 338 12.08 -18.43 1.01
CA PRO A 338 13.18 -17.53 1.36
C PRO A 338 14.54 -18.13 1.00
N ASP A 339 15.45 -17.31 0.48
CA ASP A 339 16.86 -17.67 0.27
C ASP A 339 17.59 -17.90 1.60
N LEU A 340 17.15 -17.20 2.65
CA LEU A 340 17.69 -17.34 3.99
C LEU A 340 16.58 -17.29 5.03
N VAL A 341 16.59 -18.27 5.93
CA VAL A 341 15.77 -18.28 7.14
C VAL A 341 16.67 -18.10 8.36
N LEU A 342 16.46 -17.02 9.09
CA LEU A 342 17.12 -16.74 10.36
C LEU A 342 16.15 -16.95 11.50
N GLU A 343 16.58 -17.62 12.56
CA GLU A 343 15.75 -17.92 13.72
C GLU A 343 16.34 -17.29 14.97
N ILE A 344 15.48 -16.90 15.91
CA ILE A 344 15.96 -16.41 17.19
C ILE A 344 16.81 -17.48 17.91
N PRO A 345 17.91 -17.10 18.60
CA PRO A 345 18.93 -18.04 19.06
C PRO A 345 18.47 -18.99 20.17
N ARG A 346 17.30 -18.72 20.78
CA ARG A 346 16.69 -19.55 21.81
C ARG A 346 15.18 -19.38 21.79
N GLU A 347 14.49 -20.42 22.22
CA GLU A 347 13.06 -20.37 22.49
C GLU A 347 12.76 -19.42 23.66
N VAL A 348 11.64 -18.71 23.57
CA VAL A 348 11.16 -17.80 24.60
C VAL A 348 9.89 -18.38 25.20
N ALA A 349 9.93 -18.74 26.48
CA ALA A 349 8.75 -19.20 27.20
C ALA A 349 7.83 -18.00 27.53
N ILE A 350 6.54 -18.16 27.25
CA ILE A 350 5.51 -17.15 27.47
C ILE A 350 4.54 -17.71 28.53
N PRO A 351 4.40 -17.08 29.71
CA PRO A 351 3.44 -17.50 30.72
C PRO A 351 2.00 -17.32 30.23
N ALA A 352 1.06 -17.98 30.91
CA ALA A 352 -0.37 -17.83 30.62
C ALA A 352 -0.91 -16.43 30.98
N GLU A 353 -0.35 -15.79 32.00
CA GLU A 353 -0.83 -14.53 32.57
C GLU A 353 0.33 -13.59 32.90
N GLY A 354 0.02 -12.31 33.09
CA GLY A 354 0.98 -11.27 33.49
C GLY A 354 1.58 -10.50 32.32
N TYR A 355 2.72 -9.87 32.57
CA TYR A 355 3.48 -9.09 31.58
C TYR A 355 4.88 -9.66 31.44
N LEU A 356 5.44 -9.59 30.24
CA LEU A 356 6.84 -9.87 29.98
C LEU A 356 7.51 -8.58 29.56
N ASP A 357 8.68 -8.33 30.13
CA ASP A 357 9.58 -7.33 29.58
C ASP A 357 9.96 -7.70 28.15
N TYR A 358 10.26 -6.67 27.36
CA TYR A 358 10.77 -6.83 26.00
C TYR A 358 11.95 -7.80 25.96
N VAL A 359 11.81 -8.82 25.12
CA VAL A 359 12.87 -9.81 24.91
C VAL A 359 13.70 -9.34 23.74
N ASN A 360 14.98 -9.11 24.01
CA ASN A 360 15.92 -8.60 23.03
C ASN A 360 16.96 -9.67 22.72
N LEU A 361 16.99 -10.13 21.46
CA LEU A 361 17.87 -11.21 20.99
C LEU A 361 18.68 -10.74 19.79
N THR A 362 19.78 -11.43 19.53
CA THR A 362 20.72 -11.04 18.49
C THR A 362 21.13 -12.23 17.64
N VAL A 363 21.11 -12.05 16.32
CA VAL A 363 21.53 -13.04 15.33
C VAL A 363 22.62 -12.40 14.47
N LYS A 364 23.80 -13.01 14.41
CA LYS A 364 24.89 -12.55 13.55
C LYS A 364 24.74 -13.14 12.16
N THR A 365 24.97 -12.33 11.13
CA THR A 365 25.13 -12.82 9.76
C THR A 365 26.62 -12.93 9.43
N ASP A 366 26.95 -13.80 8.49
CA ASP A 366 28.33 -14.13 8.08
C ASP A 366 28.59 -13.78 6.61
N PHE A 367 27.79 -12.89 6.03
CA PHE A 367 27.96 -12.44 4.65
C PHE A 367 29.29 -11.71 4.45
N ALA A 368 30.01 -12.12 3.41
CA ALA A 368 31.27 -11.49 3.00
C ALA A 368 31.07 -10.11 2.34
N GLU A 369 29.89 -9.87 1.77
CA GLU A 369 29.51 -8.67 1.05
C GLU A 369 28.08 -8.24 1.44
N ASP A 370 27.72 -7.00 1.11
CA ASP A 370 26.38 -6.51 1.32
C ASP A 370 25.36 -7.36 0.55
N ARG A 371 24.20 -7.61 1.16
CA ARG A 371 23.06 -8.29 0.55
C ARG A 371 21.90 -7.31 0.40
N TRP A 372 21.09 -7.51 -0.63
CA TRP A 372 19.97 -6.63 -0.97
C TRP A 372 18.66 -7.37 -0.79
N ILE A 373 17.94 -7.05 0.27
CA ILE A 373 16.68 -7.72 0.63
C ILE A 373 15.56 -7.15 -0.23
N GLU A 374 15.06 -7.94 -1.18
CA GLU A 374 13.89 -7.60 -2.00
C GLU A 374 12.58 -8.07 -1.38
N ALA A 375 12.61 -9.06 -0.48
CA ALA A 375 11.43 -9.43 0.30
C ALA A 375 11.83 -9.93 1.69
N TRP A 376 10.98 -9.66 2.68
CA TRP A 376 11.17 -10.14 4.05
C TRP A 376 9.83 -10.56 4.66
N GLU A 377 9.87 -11.54 5.56
CA GLU A 377 8.71 -11.98 6.34
C GLU A 377 9.13 -12.45 7.72
N VAL A 378 8.41 -12.02 8.75
CA VAL A 378 8.61 -12.45 10.14
C VAL A 378 7.46 -13.37 10.54
N VAL A 379 7.80 -14.58 10.98
CA VAL A 379 6.84 -15.64 11.36
C VAL A 379 7.11 -16.10 12.80
N PRO A 380 6.34 -15.60 13.77
CA PRO A 380 6.30 -16.15 15.12
C PRO A 380 5.72 -17.57 15.14
N THR A 381 6.14 -18.41 16.08
CA THR A 381 5.51 -19.74 16.29
C THR A 381 4.29 -19.64 17.19
N ALA A 382 4.26 -18.66 18.09
CA ALA A 382 3.11 -18.35 18.95
C ALA A 382 2.34 -17.12 18.43
N LEU A 383 1.74 -17.22 17.24
CA LEU A 383 0.99 -16.13 16.59
C LEU A 383 -0.10 -15.51 17.49
N ASP A 384 -0.65 -16.30 18.41
CA ASP A 384 -1.69 -15.91 19.36
C ASP A 384 -1.16 -15.13 20.58
N ALA A 385 0.16 -15.08 20.80
CA ALA A 385 0.79 -14.46 21.96
C ALA A 385 1.84 -13.39 21.60
N VAL A 386 2.43 -13.45 20.40
CA VAL A 386 3.38 -12.43 19.94
C VAL A 386 2.62 -11.20 19.48
N HIS A 387 2.83 -10.07 20.17
CA HIS A 387 2.17 -8.81 19.81
C HIS A 387 2.96 -8.08 18.72
N HIS A 388 4.28 -7.96 18.86
CA HIS A 388 5.12 -7.46 17.78
C HIS A 388 6.56 -7.99 17.85
N VAL A 389 7.25 -7.94 16.72
CA VAL A 389 8.68 -8.19 16.56
C VAL A 389 9.25 -7.09 15.66
N LEU A 390 10.23 -6.33 16.15
CA LEU A 390 11.00 -5.43 15.30
C LEU A 390 12.40 -6.01 15.11
N VAL A 391 12.85 -6.06 13.86
CA VAL A 391 14.21 -6.48 13.50
C VAL A 391 14.99 -5.26 13.07
N PHE A 392 16.07 -4.98 13.78
CA PHE A 392 16.97 -3.86 13.52
C PHE A 392 18.31 -4.38 13.02
N VAL A 393 19.00 -3.58 12.20
CA VAL A 393 20.35 -3.88 11.74
C VAL A 393 21.35 -3.07 12.55
N ARG A 394 22.40 -3.74 13.04
CA ARG A 394 23.62 -3.09 13.51
C ARG A 394 24.69 -3.24 12.44
N ASP A 395 25.08 -2.11 11.86
CA ASP A 395 26.15 -2.06 10.87
C ASP A 395 27.50 -2.23 11.59
N PRO A 396 28.33 -3.22 11.22
CA PRO A 396 29.59 -3.50 11.90
C PRO A 396 30.64 -2.41 11.68
N ALA A 397 30.56 -1.67 10.56
CA ALA A 397 31.50 -0.59 10.25
C ALA A 397 31.25 0.67 11.09
N THR A 398 29.99 0.95 11.45
CA THR A 398 29.64 2.11 12.28
C THR A 398 29.42 1.75 13.75
N GLY A 399 29.18 0.48 14.05
CA GLY A 399 28.79 -0.02 15.37
C GLY A 399 27.42 0.47 15.85
N GLN A 400 26.69 1.24 15.03
CA GLN A 400 25.39 1.80 15.38
C GLN A 400 24.27 0.85 14.98
N ALA A 401 23.32 0.68 15.89
CA ALA A 401 22.03 0.09 15.55
C ALA A 401 21.20 1.17 14.84
N ASP A 402 20.50 0.79 13.78
CA ASP A 402 19.42 1.60 13.23
C ASP A 402 18.34 1.75 14.31
N ARG A 403 18.30 2.91 14.97
CA ARG A 403 17.40 3.21 16.09
C ARG A 403 16.18 4.01 15.67
N ASP A 404 16.16 4.46 14.42
CA ASP A 404 15.12 5.33 13.90
C ASP A 404 14.32 4.64 12.78
N GLY A 405 14.76 3.47 12.26
CA GLY A 405 14.01 2.59 11.36
C GLY A 405 14.07 1.10 11.76
N PHE A 406 13.68 0.21 10.85
CA PHE A 406 13.78 -1.26 11.01
C PHE A 406 14.00 -1.94 9.64
N VAL A 407 14.57 -3.15 9.65
CA VAL A 407 14.72 -3.96 8.43
C VAL A 407 13.49 -4.80 8.14
N ALA A 408 12.88 -5.35 9.19
CA ALA A 408 11.66 -6.17 9.11
C ALA A 408 10.82 -5.98 10.38
N ALA A 409 9.51 -6.15 10.26
CA ALA A 409 8.58 -5.99 11.38
C ALA A 409 7.43 -7.00 11.31
N TYR A 410 7.10 -7.61 12.44
CA TYR A 410 5.82 -8.24 12.70
C TYR A 410 5.04 -7.36 13.65
N VAL A 411 3.84 -6.95 13.27
CA VAL A 411 2.85 -6.27 14.10
C VAL A 411 1.46 -6.76 13.66
N PRO A 412 0.41 -6.59 14.46
CA PRO A 412 -0.91 -7.05 14.07
C PRO A 412 -1.37 -6.33 12.78
N GLY A 413 -1.48 -7.10 11.69
CA GLY A 413 -1.86 -6.61 10.36
C GLY A 413 -0.70 -6.23 9.42
N HIS A 414 0.57 -6.43 9.81
CA HIS A 414 1.74 -6.27 8.94
C HIS A 414 2.90 -7.16 9.38
N ARG A 415 3.34 -8.07 8.51
CA ARG A 415 4.36 -9.08 8.85
C ARG A 415 5.37 -9.38 7.75
N SER A 416 5.12 -8.86 6.56
CA SER A 416 5.91 -9.14 5.35
C SER A 416 5.85 -7.95 4.41
N MET A 417 6.91 -7.78 3.63
CA MET A 417 6.93 -6.88 2.49
C MET A 417 7.73 -7.51 1.36
N ASP A 418 7.29 -7.32 0.14
CA ASP A 418 7.93 -7.80 -1.07
C ASP A 418 8.02 -6.65 -2.07
N TYR A 419 9.22 -6.09 -2.17
CA TYR A 419 9.52 -4.94 -3.01
C TYR A 419 9.61 -5.30 -4.50
N SER A 420 9.58 -6.58 -4.86
CA SER A 420 9.51 -7.03 -6.25
C SER A 420 8.07 -7.18 -6.75
N ASP A 421 7.08 -7.10 -5.87
CA ASP A 421 5.67 -7.14 -6.22
C ASP A 421 5.36 -6.04 -7.26
N PRO A 422 4.81 -6.36 -8.44
CA PRO A 422 4.48 -5.36 -9.47
C PRO A 422 3.45 -4.31 -9.03
N GLY A 423 2.69 -4.55 -7.96
CA GLY A 423 1.83 -3.55 -7.34
C GLY A 423 2.58 -2.56 -6.44
N ILE A 424 3.78 -2.91 -5.98
CA ILE A 424 4.62 -2.10 -5.09
C ILE A 424 5.77 -1.45 -5.88
N SER A 425 6.44 -2.22 -6.73
CA SER A 425 7.50 -1.74 -7.61
C SER A 425 6.91 -0.94 -8.77
N ASP A 426 7.58 0.16 -9.13
CA ASP A 426 7.26 0.95 -10.32
C ASP A 426 8.08 0.51 -11.56
N GLY A 427 8.42 -0.78 -11.61
CA GLY A 427 9.25 -1.39 -12.65
C GLY A 427 10.75 -1.28 -12.40
N ARG A 428 11.16 -0.64 -11.29
CA ARG A 428 12.56 -0.59 -10.84
C ARG A 428 12.86 -1.68 -9.81
N THR A 429 14.10 -2.14 -9.79
CA THR A 429 14.54 -3.02 -8.70
C THR A 429 14.63 -2.22 -7.40
N MET A 430 13.99 -2.72 -6.34
CA MET A 430 13.89 -2.09 -5.02
C MET A 430 14.35 -3.08 -3.97
N ALA A 431 15.25 -2.67 -3.07
CA ALA A 431 15.67 -3.53 -1.97
C ALA A 431 16.20 -2.72 -0.77
N LYS A 432 16.11 -3.31 0.42
CA LYS A 432 16.82 -2.83 1.61
C LYS A 432 18.26 -3.35 1.62
N ARG A 433 19.21 -2.54 2.07
CA ARG A 433 20.59 -2.97 2.27
C ARG A 433 20.74 -3.73 3.59
N LEU A 434 21.32 -4.92 3.52
CA LEU A 434 21.85 -5.66 4.67
C LEU A 434 23.38 -5.67 4.59
N PRO A 435 24.09 -4.95 5.47
CA PRO A 435 25.54 -4.86 5.42
C PRO A 435 26.25 -6.21 5.58
N ALA A 436 27.41 -6.36 4.96
CA ALA A 436 28.32 -7.48 5.19
C ALA A 436 28.62 -7.64 6.68
N GLY A 437 28.56 -8.86 7.20
CA GLY A 437 28.78 -9.17 8.63
C GLY A 437 27.82 -8.48 9.61
N ALA A 438 26.65 -8.02 9.15
CA ALA A 438 25.66 -7.36 9.98
C ALA A 438 25.22 -8.22 11.18
N THR A 439 24.76 -7.54 12.22
CA THR A 439 24.15 -8.18 13.37
C THR A 439 22.70 -7.73 13.45
N LEU A 440 21.77 -8.68 13.37
CA LEU A 440 20.34 -8.44 13.50
C LEU A 440 19.94 -8.45 14.97
N TYR A 441 19.16 -7.46 15.37
CA TYR A 441 18.61 -7.33 16.72
C TYR A 441 17.10 -7.50 16.66
N PHE A 442 16.60 -8.57 17.28
CA PHE A 442 15.18 -8.87 17.41
C PHE A 442 14.68 -8.30 18.72
N GLN A 443 13.72 -7.39 18.66
CA GLN A 443 12.99 -6.88 19.80
C GLN A 443 11.58 -7.48 19.77
N LEU A 444 11.28 -8.36 20.72
CA LEU A 444 10.03 -9.10 20.78
C LEU A 444 9.19 -8.64 21.97
N HIS A 445 7.90 -8.42 21.72
CA HIS A 445 6.90 -8.09 22.73
C HIS A 445 5.76 -9.11 22.70
N TYR A 446 5.39 -9.61 23.87
CA TYR A 446 4.41 -10.68 24.04
C TYR A 446 3.24 -10.19 24.89
N THR A 447 2.03 -10.61 24.52
CA THR A 447 0.81 -10.41 25.30
C THR A 447 0.28 -11.78 25.70
N PRO A 448 0.50 -12.24 26.95
CA PRO A 448 -0.09 -13.47 27.46
C PRO A 448 -1.60 -13.54 27.23
N ASN A 449 -2.10 -14.70 26.79
CA ASN A 449 -3.47 -14.88 26.31
C ASN A 449 -4.27 -15.94 27.10
N GLY A 450 -3.82 -16.28 28.31
CA GLY A 450 -4.42 -17.29 29.17
C GLY A 450 -3.86 -18.71 28.96
N ARG A 451 -2.97 -18.92 28.00
CA ARG A 451 -2.29 -20.20 27.76
C ARG A 451 -0.78 -20.04 27.77
N ALA A 452 -0.11 -20.81 28.64
CA ALA A 452 1.34 -20.87 28.60
C ALA A 452 1.80 -21.51 27.28
N THR A 453 2.71 -20.84 26.58
CA THR A 453 3.19 -21.24 25.25
C THR A 453 4.66 -20.85 25.11
N SER A 454 5.24 -21.07 23.93
CA SER A 454 6.60 -20.66 23.62
C SER A 454 6.73 -20.15 22.19
N ASP A 455 7.64 -19.19 22.02
CA ASP A 455 7.93 -18.61 20.73
C ASP A 455 9.36 -18.91 20.27
N ARG A 456 9.48 -19.22 18.97
CA ARG A 456 10.71 -19.41 18.24
C ARG A 456 10.63 -18.70 16.88
N THR A 457 10.41 -17.39 16.94
CA THR A 457 10.26 -16.52 15.76
C THR A 457 11.36 -16.74 14.71
N ARG A 458 10.94 -16.78 13.45
CA ARG A 458 11.79 -16.87 12.25
C ARG A 458 11.64 -15.62 11.38
N LEU A 459 12.70 -15.24 10.69
CA LEU A 459 12.77 -14.21 9.66
C LEU A 459 13.19 -14.87 8.36
N GLY A 460 12.32 -14.86 7.35
CA GLY A 460 12.62 -15.24 5.99
C GLY A 460 13.07 -14.00 5.20
N LEU A 461 14.14 -14.13 4.41
CA LEU A 461 14.66 -13.10 3.51
C LEU A 461 14.80 -13.68 2.10
N ARG A 462 14.36 -12.89 1.11
CA ARG A 462 14.67 -13.09 -0.31
C ARG A 462 15.56 -11.96 -0.79
N PHE A 463 16.59 -12.28 -1.56
CA PHE A 463 17.60 -11.34 -2.00
C PHE A 463 17.48 -11.04 -3.51
N ALA A 464 17.67 -9.77 -3.87
CA ALA A 464 17.82 -9.40 -5.26
C ALA A 464 19.12 -9.98 -5.84
N GLU A 465 19.11 -10.30 -7.14
CA GLU A 465 20.28 -10.85 -7.86
C GLU A 465 21.51 -9.93 -7.80
N GLY A 466 21.30 -8.62 -7.62
CA GLY A 466 22.37 -7.64 -7.52
C GLY A 466 21.93 -6.34 -6.85
N PRO A 467 22.80 -5.33 -6.83
CA PRO A 467 22.47 -4.03 -6.25
C PRO A 467 21.28 -3.37 -6.96
N PRO A 468 20.27 -2.90 -6.21
CA PRO A 468 19.04 -2.39 -6.80
C PRO A 468 19.28 -1.04 -7.50
N GLU A 469 18.31 -0.60 -8.28
CA GLU A 469 18.26 0.79 -8.77
C GLU A 469 17.82 1.75 -7.67
N THR A 470 16.92 1.28 -6.80
CA THR A 470 16.32 2.05 -5.71
C THR A 470 16.56 1.36 -4.38
N GLU A 471 17.09 2.09 -3.40
CA GLU A 471 17.23 1.60 -2.03
C GLU A 471 15.99 1.96 -1.21
N VAL A 472 15.50 0.99 -0.43
CA VAL A 472 14.40 1.16 0.51
C VAL A 472 14.97 1.50 1.88
N MET A 473 14.50 2.61 2.45
CA MET A 473 14.94 3.16 3.72
C MET A 473 13.75 3.31 4.68
N VAL A 474 14.00 3.24 5.98
CA VAL A 474 12.99 3.53 7.01
C VAL A 474 13.56 4.56 7.97
N THR A 475 12.72 5.52 8.33
CA THR A 475 12.98 6.49 9.40
C THR A 475 11.73 6.66 10.26
N SER A 476 11.80 7.44 11.33
CA SER A 476 10.66 7.75 12.19
C SER A 476 10.57 9.23 12.54
N ILE A 477 9.34 9.73 12.50
CA ILE A 477 8.95 11.03 13.04
C ILE A 477 8.63 10.79 14.53
N ALA A 478 9.58 11.13 15.40
CA ALA A 478 9.52 10.72 16.81
C ALA A 478 9.64 11.89 17.79
N ASN A 479 8.78 11.91 18.81
CA ASN A 479 8.95 12.77 19.99
C ASN A 479 9.20 11.92 21.23
N ARG A 480 10.42 11.95 21.77
CA ARG A 480 10.81 11.20 22.97
C ARG A 480 10.80 12.03 24.26
N ARG A 481 10.26 13.26 24.23
CA ARG A 481 10.38 14.25 25.32
C ARG A 481 9.04 14.74 25.88
N PHE A 482 7.92 14.25 25.35
CA PHE A 482 6.59 14.64 25.81
C PHE A 482 6.31 14.17 27.25
N ARG A 483 5.30 14.79 27.86
CA ARG A 483 4.72 14.39 29.14
C ARG A 483 3.21 14.55 29.04
N ILE A 484 2.47 13.46 29.18
CA ILE A 484 1.02 13.47 29.15
C ILE A 484 0.54 13.66 30.60
N PRO A 485 -0.16 14.77 30.92
CA PRO A 485 -0.66 15.01 32.25
C PRO A 485 -1.66 13.92 32.70
N PRO A 486 -1.79 13.68 34.01
CA PRO A 486 -2.90 12.91 34.56
C PRO A 486 -4.26 13.40 34.06
N ASN A 487 -5.18 12.47 33.83
CA ASN A 487 -6.57 12.73 33.46
C ASN A 487 -6.82 13.50 32.15
N ALA A 488 -5.80 13.71 31.31
CA ALA A 488 -5.95 14.39 30.03
C ALA A 488 -6.68 13.49 29.02
N ASP A 489 -7.80 13.93 28.46
CA ASP A 489 -8.66 13.16 27.55
C ASP A 489 -8.24 13.17 26.07
N ALA A 490 -7.49 14.20 25.67
CA ALA A 490 -6.98 14.38 24.31
C ALA A 490 -5.69 15.22 24.31
N HIS A 491 -4.59 14.68 24.85
CA HIS A 491 -3.31 15.38 24.89
C HIS A 491 -2.57 15.30 23.55
N PRO A 492 -2.28 16.43 22.88
CA PRO A 492 -1.56 16.44 21.60
C PRO A 492 -0.05 16.31 21.80
N VAL A 493 0.60 15.57 20.91
CA VAL A 493 2.07 15.50 20.79
C VAL A 493 2.45 15.55 19.32
N GLU A 494 3.43 16.38 19.00
CA GLU A 494 3.91 16.57 17.63
C GLU A 494 5.41 16.26 17.50
N ALA A 495 5.83 15.89 16.30
CA ALA A 495 7.21 15.75 15.90
C ALA A 495 7.38 16.12 14.43
N ARG A 496 8.59 16.52 14.04
CA ARG A 496 8.92 16.81 12.65
C ARG A 496 10.35 16.42 12.32
N ILE A 497 10.59 16.07 11.07
CA ILE A 497 11.91 15.79 10.51
C ILE A 497 12.07 16.51 9.17
N ARG A 498 13.31 16.86 8.81
CA ARG A 498 13.62 17.47 7.53
C ARG A 498 13.98 16.41 6.49
N VAL A 499 13.55 16.63 5.26
CA VAL A 499 13.87 15.80 4.09
C VAL A 499 15.13 16.35 3.43
N PRO A 500 16.30 15.67 3.53
CA PRO A 500 17.57 16.24 3.07
C PRO A 500 17.80 16.11 1.56
N GLN A 501 17.05 15.24 0.89
CA GLN A 501 17.15 14.96 -0.54
C GLN A 501 15.78 14.54 -1.05
N ASP A 502 15.57 14.55 -2.36
CA ASP A 502 14.33 14.04 -2.95
C ASP A 502 14.13 12.57 -2.55
N ILE A 503 12.93 12.28 -2.04
CA ILE A 503 12.53 10.92 -1.67
C ILE A 503 11.17 10.59 -2.29
N ARG A 504 10.82 9.30 -2.31
CA ARG A 504 9.45 8.88 -2.59
C ARG A 504 8.94 8.04 -1.43
N ILE A 505 7.91 8.49 -0.73
CA ILE A 505 7.34 7.75 0.40
C ILE A 505 6.59 6.54 -0.14
N LEU A 506 6.98 5.35 0.31
CA LEU A 506 6.34 4.09 -0.04
C LEU A 506 5.24 3.73 0.97
N ALA A 507 5.56 3.76 2.26
CA ALA A 507 4.62 3.34 3.31
C ALA A 507 4.74 4.18 4.58
N LEU A 508 3.65 4.21 5.35
CA LEU A 508 3.56 4.90 6.64
C LEU A 508 3.04 3.92 7.70
N LEU A 509 3.63 3.93 8.89
CA LEU A 509 3.22 3.04 9.99
C LEU A 509 3.23 3.83 11.32
N PRO A 510 2.08 4.35 11.78
CA PRO A 510 1.99 4.99 13.08
C PRO A 510 2.06 3.97 14.22
N HIS A 511 2.76 4.31 15.28
CA HIS A 511 2.92 3.49 16.47
C HIS A 511 2.85 4.34 17.74
N MET A 512 1.94 3.92 18.62
CA MET A 512 1.66 4.44 19.96
C MET A 512 1.23 3.28 20.86
N HIS A 513 1.26 3.44 22.19
CA HIS A 513 0.75 2.44 23.12
C HIS A 513 -0.75 2.63 23.43
N VAL A 514 -1.20 2.13 24.57
CA VAL A 514 -2.62 1.94 24.94
C VAL A 514 -3.41 3.23 25.13
N ARG A 515 -2.74 4.39 25.21
CA ARG A 515 -3.39 5.71 25.28
C ARG A 515 -3.46 6.38 23.92
N GLY A 516 -2.80 5.84 22.90
CA GLY A 516 -2.89 6.36 21.53
C GLY A 516 -4.34 6.43 21.06
N ARG A 517 -4.76 7.60 20.60
CA ARG A 517 -6.14 7.89 20.17
C ARG A 517 -6.24 8.19 18.68
N SER A 518 -5.31 8.98 18.16
CA SER A 518 -5.25 9.35 16.73
C SER A 518 -3.83 9.63 16.30
N TYR A 519 -3.52 9.42 15.03
CA TYR A 519 -2.24 9.80 14.43
C TYR A 519 -2.44 10.40 13.03
N ARG A 520 -1.78 11.50 12.71
CA ARG A 520 -1.79 12.13 11.40
C ARG A 520 -0.39 12.45 10.92
N TYR A 521 -0.14 12.24 9.63
CA TYR A 521 1.07 12.60 8.91
C TYR A 521 0.77 13.73 7.94
N GLU A 522 1.63 14.73 7.93
CA GLU A 522 1.62 15.81 6.95
C GLU A 522 3.01 15.98 6.36
N TRP A 523 3.07 16.62 5.19
CA TRP A 523 4.30 17.20 4.70
C TRP A 523 4.10 18.66 4.32
N VAL A 524 5.19 19.42 4.45
CA VAL A 524 5.25 20.83 4.10
C VAL A 524 6.39 21.02 3.11
N ASP A 525 6.11 21.57 1.94
CA ASP A 525 7.13 21.85 0.92
C ASP A 525 7.96 23.10 1.28
N PRO A 526 9.09 23.35 0.58
CA PRO A 526 9.93 24.53 0.82
C PRO A 526 9.19 25.87 0.66
N GLU A 527 8.11 25.91 -0.13
CA GLU A 527 7.25 27.07 -0.35
C GLU A 527 6.18 27.24 0.74
N GLY A 528 6.05 26.29 1.68
CA GLY A 528 5.12 26.32 2.81
C GLY A 528 3.73 25.75 2.51
N ARG A 529 3.50 25.14 1.34
CA ARG A 529 2.28 24.39 1.04
C ARG A 529 2.30 23.07 1.80
N ARG A 530 1.13 22.71 2.33
CA ARG A 530 0.94 21.57 3.22
C ARG A 530 -0.06 20.58 2.64
N GLU A 531 0.21 19.30 2.84
CA GLU A 531 -0.67 18.21 2.42
C GLU A 531 -0.66 17.08 3.45
N VAL A 532 -1.82 16.47 3.65
CA VAL A 532 -1.99 15.29 4.53
C VAL A 532 -1.55 14.05 3.77
N LEU A 533 -0.64 13.28 4.37
CA LEU A 533 -0.19 12.01 3.81
C LEU A 533 -1.04 10.83 4.32
N LEU A 534 -1.40 10.86 5.61
CA LEU A 534 -2.21 9.83 6.26
C LEU A 534 -2.92 10.46 7.47
N ASP A 535 -4.18 10.11 7.68
CA ASP A 535 -4.94 10.49 8.88
C ASP A 535 -5.59 9.24 9.47
N VAL A 536 -5.29 8.92 10.73
CA VAL A 536 -5.81 7.77 11.48
C VAL A 536 -6.58 8.32 12.68
N PRO A 537 -7.86 8.67 12.54
CA PRO A 537 -8.63 9.35 13.58
C PRO A 537 -9.00 8.45 14.77
N ASN A 538 -9.03 7.13 14.56
CA ASN A 538 -9.37 6.13 15.58
C ASN A 538 -8.25 5.08 15.65
N TYR A 539 -7.10 5.47 16.19
CA TYR A 539 -5.98 4.55 16.38
C TYR A 539 -6.35 3.46 17.39
N ASP A 540 -5.93 2.22 17.11
CA ASP A 540 -6.10 1.08 18.01
C ASP A 540 -4.74 0.40 18.19
N PHE A 541 -4.26 0.35 19.44
CA PHE A 541 -2.98 -0.28 19.79
C PHE A 541 -2.90 -1.76 19.35
N ASN A 542 -4.04 -2.46 19.32
CA ASN A 542 -4.13 -3.85 18.91
C ASN A 542 -3.98 -4.03 17.40
N TRP A 543 -3.98 -2.95 16.62
CA TRP A 543 -3.84 -2.94 15.15
C TRP A 543 -2.85 -1.88 14.69
N GLN A 544 -1.61 -2.29 14.44
CA GLN A 544 -0.54 -1.40 14.01
C GLN A 544 -0.28 -1.58 12.52
N LEU A 545 -1.20 -1.04 11.73
CA LEU A 545 -1.22 -1.26 10.28
C LEU A 545 -0.12 -0.45 9.57
N SER A 546 0.55 -1.09 8.61
CA SER A 546 1.31 -0.39 7.58
C SER A 546 0.35 0.09 6.50
N TYR A 547 0.51 1.32 6.04
CA TYR A 547 -0.28 1.94 4.97
C TYR A 547 0.62 2.13 3.76
N VAL A 548 0.48 1.26 2.75
CA VAL A 548 1.37 1.20 1.59
C VAL A 548 0.73 1.94 0.42
N GLN A 549 1.42 2.93 -0.14
CA GLN A 549 0.89 3.72 -1.24
C GLN A 549 0.86 2.91 -2.54
N ALA A 550 -0.26 2.97 -3.27
CA ALA A 550 -0.38 2.39 -4.60
C ALA A 550 0.54 3.10 -5.63
N THR A 551 0.91 4.35 -5.36
CA THR A 551 1.94 5.06 -6.10
C THR A 551 2.79 5.84 -5.11
N PRO A 552 4.10 5.54 -4.97
CA PRO A 552 4.95 6.23 -4.01
C PRO A 552 4.93 7.75 -4.19
N LYS A 553 4.68 8.49 -3.10
CA LYS A 553 4.57 9.96 -3.12
C LYS A 553 5.94 10.62 -3.17
N SER A 554 6.22 11.36 -4.24
CA SER A 554 7.44 12.20 -4.33
C SER A 554 7.38 13.36 -3.34
N ILE A 555 8.47 13.53 -2.59
CA ILE A 555 8.67 14.62 -1.64
C ILE A 555 10.02 15.28 -1.96
N PRO A 556 10.06 16.58 -2.28
CA PRO A 556 11.29 17.27 -2.64
C PRO A 556 12.18 17.51 -1.42
N ALA A 557 13.48 17.62 -1.67
CA ALA A 557 14.47 18.06 -0.70
C ALA A 557 14.08 19.40 -0.05
N GLY A 558 14.43 19.57 1.22
CA GLY A 558 14.10 20.76 2.00
C GLY A 558 12.73 20.72 2.67
N SER A 559 11.83 19.81 2.26
CA SER A 559 10.52 19.62 2.87
C SER A 559 10.61 19.21 4.35
N LEU A 560 9.51 19.39 5.07
CA LEU A 560 9.30 18.87 6.42
C LEU A 560 8.28 17.74 6.37
N LEU A 561 8.54 16.64 7.08
CA LEU A 561 7.55 15.63 7.41
C LEU A 561 7.13 15.83 8.86
N GLU A 562 5.83 15.92 9.12
CA GLU A 562 5.26 16.22 10.43
C GLU A 562 4.32 15.10 10.86
N GLY A 563 4.38 14.74 12.14
CA GLY A 563 3.53 13.75 12.78
C GLY A 563 2.77 14.39 13.93
N PHE A 564 1.48 14.08 14.04
CA PHE A 564 0.58 14.60 15.07
C PHE A 564 -0.15 13.44 15.74
N ALA A 565 0.17 13.19 17.00
CA ALA A 565 -0.46 12.17 17.84
C ALA A 565 -1.37 12.81 18.89
N THR A 566 -2.45 12.12 19.25
CA THR A 566 -3.27 12.46 20.41
C THR A 566 -3.33 11.27 21.35
N PHE A 567 -3.22 11.52 22.66
CA PHE A 567 -3.31 10.50 23.71
C PHE A 567 -4.48 10.75 24.67
N ASP A 568 -5.18 9.70 25.07
CA ASP A 568 -6.21 9.71 26.10
C ASP A 568 -5.71 9.05 27.39
N ASN A 569 -5.23 9.88 28.32
CA ASN A 569 -4.84 9.52 29.68
C ASN A 569 -5.98 9.78 30.70
N SER A 570 -7.22 9.92 30.26
CA SER A 570 -8.36 10.14 31.15
C SER A 570 -8.86 8.83 31.78
N VAL A 571 -9.68 8.98 32.83
CA VAL A 571 -10.50 7.90 33.40
C VAL A 571 -11.52 7.33 32.40
N GLY A 572 -11.78 8.05 31.30
CA GLY A 572 -12.71 7.63 30.25
C GLY A 572 -12.13 6.60 29.29
N ASN A 573 -10.79 6.47 29.23
CA ASN A 573 -10.12 5.44 28.43
C ASN A 573 -10.06 4.12 29.22
N PRO A 574 -10.85 3.08 28.86
CA PRO A 574 -10.86 1.82 29.58
C PRO A 574 -9.56 1.02 29.42
N ALA A 575 -8.70 1.34 28.45
CA ALA A 575 -7.39 0.73 28.28
C ALA A 575 -6.29 1.41 29.12
N ASN A 576 -6.59 2.54 29.76
CA ASN A 576 -5.63 3.28 30.57
C ASN A 576 -5.39 2.56 31.91
N PRO A 577 -4.17 2.06 32.18
CA PRO A 577 -3.89 1.32 33.41
C PRO A 577 -3.83 2.22 34.66
N ASP A 578 -3.52 3.51 34.49
CA ASP A 578 -3.41 4.48 35.58
C ASP A 578 -3.64 5.90 35.04
N PRO A 579 -4.85 6.47 35.19
CA PRO A 579 -5.18 7.83 34.76
C PRO A 579 -4.66 8.93 35.69
N GLU A 580 -4.21 8.60 36.91
CA GLU A 580 -3.69 9.57 37.88
C GLU A 580 -2.18 9.82 37.70
N ALA A 581 -1.49 8.94 36.96
CA ALA A 581 -0.07 9.09 36.65
C ALA A 581 0.20 10.06 35.49
N GLU A 582 1.33 10.79 35.59
CA GLU A 582 1.94 11.46 34.45
C GLU A 582 2.65 10.41 33.59
N VAL A 583 2.38 10.40 32.28
CA VAL A 583 2.94 9.41 31.34
C VAL A 583 4.01 10.05 30.48
N ARG A 584 5.07 9.29 30.16
CA ARG A 584 6.22 9.74 29.39
C ARG A 584 6.60 8.71 28.34
N TRP A 585 7.54 9.09 27.47
CA TRP A 585 8.19 8.14 26.58
C TRP A 585 8.76 6.94 27.35
N GLY A 586 8.48 5.74 26.87
CA GLY A 586 9.13 4.53 27.35
C GLY A 586 8.77 3.30 26.53
N ASP A 587 9.47 2.20 26.79
CA ASP A 587 9.33 0.98 26.00
C ASP A 587 8.09 0.17 26.42
N GLN A 588 7.67 0.31 27.68
CA GLN A 588 6.62 -0.51 28.25
C GLN A 588 5.23 -0.04 27.79
N THR A 589 4.30 -0.98 27.63
CA THR A 589 2.94 -0.69 27.14
C THR A 589 2.16 0.28 28.04
N TYR A 590 2.47 0.36 29.34
CA TYR A 590 1.86 1.33 30.26
C TYR A 590 2.57 2.70 30.26
N GLU A 591 3.75 2.81 29.65
CA GLU A 591 4.36 4.08 29.22
C GLU A 591 3.75 4.49 27.87
N GLU A 592 4.36 5.44 27.15
CA GLU A 592 3.90 5.77 25.80
C GLU A 592 5.02 5.91 24.77
N MET A 593 4.64 5.83 23.50
CA MET A 593 5.49 6.16 22.37
C MET A 593 4.74 7.05 21.37
N MET A 594 5.50 7.91 20.71
CA MET A 594 5.06 8.59 19.50
C MET A 594 6.07 8.28 18.38
N LEU A 595 5.74 7.31 17.55
CA LEU A 595 6.56 6.91 16.41
C LEU A 595 5.71 6.97 15.14
N GLY A 596 6.11 7.83 14.21
CA GLY A 596 5.56 7.83 12.87
C GLY A 596 6.57 7.27 11.88
N TYR A 597 6.57 5.95 11.65
CA TYR A 597 7.52 5.35 10.71
C TYR A 597 7.19 5.75 9.26
N VAL A 598 8.22 6.10 8.52
CA VAL A 598 8.17 6.45 7.10
C VAL A 598 9.13 5.51 6.38
N GLU A 599 8.59 4.63 5.54
CA GLU A 599 9.37 3.86 4.59
C GLU A 599 9.41 4.61 3.25
N TYR A 600 10.62 4.87 2.75
CA TYR A 600 10.82 5.73 1.58
C TYR A 600 11.92 5.20 0.67
N LEU A 601 11.85 5.64 -0.58
CA LEU A 601 12.68 5.22 -1.69
C LEU A 601 13.66 6.32 -2.05
N VAL A 602 14.92 5.94 -2.28
CA VAL A 602 15.99 6.81 -2.75
C VAL A 602 16.80 6.12 -3.85
N PRO A 603 17.46 6.87 -4.76
CA PRO A 603 18.45 6.27 -5.66
C PRO A 603 19.47 5.46 -4.85
N ARG A 604 19.89 4.31 -5.38
CA ARG A 604 20.88 3.46 -4.70
C ARG A 604 22.12 4.28 -4.33
N ARG A 605 22.49 4.24 -3.05
CA ARG A 605 23.74 4.83 -2.55
C ARG A 605 24.95 4.07 -3.08
N THR A 606 25.95 4.80 -3.56
CA THR A 606 27.24 4.25 -3.98
C THR A 606 28.15 3.98 -2.78
N GLU A 607 29.24 3.22 -2.97
CA GLU A 607 30.26 3.05 -1.91
C GLU A 607 30.84 4.40 -1.44
N GLY A 608 30.94 5.39 -2.33
CA GLY A 608 31.34 6.75 -2.00
C GLY A 608 30.35 7.45 -1.05
N ASP A 609 29.05 7.30 -1.30
CA ASP A 609 27.99 7.85 -0.45
C ASP A 609 27.98 7.18 0.93
N LEU A 610 28.20 5.86 0.97
CA LEU A 610 28.28 5.09 2.22
C LEU A 610 29.54 5.46 3.01
N ALA A 611 30.67 5.68 2.34
CA ALA A 611 31.90 6.15 2.97
C ALA A 611 31.76 7.57 3.53
N ALA A 612 31.10 8.48 2.79
CA ALA A 612 30.76 9.82 3.25
C ALA A 612 29.79 9.80 4.46
N GLY A 613 28.82 8.87 4.47
CA GLY A 613 27.89 8.64 5.58
C GLY A 613 28.50 8.04 6.85
N ARG A 614 29.72 7.48 6.78
CA ARG A 614 30.51 7.04 7.96
C ARG A 614 31.15 8.22 8.71
N GLY A 615 31.20 9.40 8.10
CA GLY A 615 31.61 10.66 8.73
C GLY A 615 30.46 11.32 9.53
N MET A 616 30.81 12.17 10.50
CA MET A 616 29.82 13.00 11.21
C MET A 616 29.44 14.16 10.27
N THR A 617 28.40 13.99 9.44
CA THR A 617 27.98 15.00 8.44
C THR A 617 27.37 16.25 9.08
N ALA A 618 27.37 17.38 8.37
CA ALA A 618 26.76 18.63 8.83
C ALA A 618 25.30 18.41 9.26
N ALA A 619 24.51 17.74 8.42
CA ALA A 619 23.14 17.31 8.70
C ALA A 619 23.00 16.54 10.01
N ARG A 620 23.92 15.63 10.29
CA ARG A 620 23.90 14.78 11.48
C ARG A 620 24.32 15.52 12.75
N ILE A 621 25.23 16.48 12.63
CA ILE A 621 25.62 17.35 13.75
C ILE A 621 24.49 18.34 14.08
N MET A 622 23.84 18.90 13.05
CA MET A 622 22.65 19.75 13.21
C MET A 622 21.54 18.99 13.92
N ALA A 623 21.14 17.82 13.42
CA ALA A 623 20.09 17.01 14.04
C ALA A 623 20.38 16.63 15.50
N LEU A 624 21.67 16.60 15.89
CA LEU A 624 22.10 16.22 17.24
C LEU A 624 22.22 17.41 18.20
N LEU A 625 22.46 18.61 17.69
CA LEU A 625 22.88 19.77 18.48
C LEU A 625 22.00 21.02 18.31
N ASP A 626 21.34 21.22 17.17
CA ASP A 626 20.34 22.27 16.96
C ASP A 626 19.03 21.84 17.63
N ARG A 627 18.81 22.30 18.87
CA ARG A 627 17.71 21.82 19.73
C ARG A 627 16.45 22.64 19.53
N ASP A 628 16.58 23.90 19.16
CA ASP A 628 15.47 24.79 18.86
C ASP A 628 15.08 24.77 17.37
N GLY A 629 15.84 24.07 16.53
CA GLY A 629 15.49 23.74 15.14
C GLY A 629 15.59 24.95 14.20
N ASN A 630 16.41 25.94 14.56
CA ASN A 630 16.48 27.22 13.88
C ASN A 630 17.47 27.23 12.70
N GLY A 631 18.19 26.12 12.45
CA GLY A 631 19.20 26.02 11.40
C GLY A 631 20.60 26.45 11.81
N GLU A 632 20.82 26.74 13.09
CA GLU A 632 22.11 27.09 13.70
C GLU A 632 22.27 26.36 15.05
N ILE A 633 23.49 25.94 15.39
CA ILE A 633 23.76 25.39 16.72
C ILE A 633 24.26 26.52 17.60
N ALA A 634 23.48 26.94 18.59
CA ALA A 634 23.95 27.89 19.58
C ALA A 634 24.85 27.20 20.62
N ARG A 635 25.85 27.92 21.14
CA ARG A 635 26.77 27.41 22.18
C ARG A 635 26.06 26.80 23.40
N ARG A 636 24.87 27.31 23.73
CA ARG A 636 24.02 26.85 24.84
C ARG A 636 23.39 25.47 24.59
N GLU A 637 23.22 25.08 23.32
CA GLU A 637 22.59 23.83 22.91
C GLU A 637 23.59 22.68 22.87
N CYS A 638 24.88 23.02 22.74
CA CYS A 638 25.99 22.08 22.65
C CYS A 638 26.37 21.47 24.02
N PRO A 639 26.18 20.14 24.21
CA PRO A 639 26.60 19.43 25.42
C PRO A 639 28.12 19.50 25.65
N ARG A 640 28.54 19.40 26.93
CA ARG A 640 29.97 19.47 27.33
C ARG A 640 30.91 18.61 26.48
N ARG A 641 30.49 17.40 26.12
CA ARG A 641 31.27 16.45 25.30
C ARG A 641 31.53 16.89 23.85
N TYR A 642 30.80 17.89 23.34
CA TYR A 642 30.94 18.39 21.97
C TYR A 642 31.46 19.83 21.91
N ARG A 643 31.86 20.41 23.06
CA ARG A 643 32.30 21.81 23.16
C ARG A 643 33.59 22.12 22.41
N GLU A 644 34.54 21.19 22.40
CA GLU A 644 35.80 21.35 21.67
C GLU A 644 35.57 21.28 20.15
N ILE A 645 34.62 20.45 19.72
CA ILE A 645 34.23 20.36 18.31
C ILE A 645 33.51 21.64 17.90
N PHE A 646 32.60 22.14 18.74
CA PHE A 646 31.88 23.40 18.53
C PHE A 646 32.84 24.58 18.37
N GLU A 647 33.78 24.76 19.30
CA GLU A 647 34.76 25.86 19.25
C GLU A 647 35.68 25.81 18.01
N ARG A 648 35.85 24.62 17.43
CA ARG A 648 36.61 24.45 16.18
C ARG A 648 35.79 24.77 14.93
N LEU A 649 34.47 24.62 15.00
CA LEU A 649 33.55 24.84 13.88
C LEU A 649 33.06 26.30 13.83
N ASP A 650 32.89 26.94 14.98
CA ASP A 650 32.59 28.37 15.17
C ASP A 650 33.82 29.21 14.77
N ARG A 651 33.95 29.50 13.46
CA ARG A 651 35.16 30.10 12.90
C ARG A 651 35.17 31.62 13.02
N ASP A 652 33.98 32.22 13.03
CA ASP A 652 33.82 33.66 13.19
C ASP A 652 33.68 34.09 14.67
N GLY A 653 33.55 33.13 15.59
CA GLY A 653 33.56 33.36 17.03
C GLY A 653 32.25 33.95 17.56
N ASP A 654 31.17 33.86 16.78
CA ASP A 654 29.87 34.44 17.11
C ASP A 654 29.07 33.60 18.14
N ARG A 655 29.63 32.46 18.55
CA ARG A 655 29.05 31.47 19.49
C ARG A 655 27.84 30.73 18.92
N ARG A 656 27.76 30.66 17.60
CA ARG A 656 26.84 29.85 16.82
C ARG A 656 27.67 29.03 15.83
N VAL A 657 27.05 27.98 15.30
CA VAL A 657 27.64 27.23 14.20
C VAL A 657 26.54 27.05 13.18
N THR A 658 26.72 27.70 12.03
CA THR A 658 25.77 27.64 10.91
C THR A 658 25.97 26.37 10.07
N TRP A 659 24.99 26.07 9.21
CA TRP A 659 25.11 24.99 8.23
C TRP A 659 26.38 25.09 7.37
N GLU A 660 26.71 26.29 6.89
CA GLU A 660 27.89 26.51 6.05
C GLU A 660 29.21 26.30 6.81
N GLU A 661 29.28 26.69 8.08
CA GLU A 661 30.46 26.47 8.92
C GLU A 661 30.69 24.98 9.23
N LEU A 662 29.60 24.23 9.38
CA LEU A 662 29.65 22.78 9.53
C LEU A 662 30.18 22.09 8.28
N GLU A 663 29.66 22.45 7.10
CA GLU A 663 30.13 21.86 5.83
C GLU A 663 31.62 22.14 5.60
N ARG A 664 32.04 23.41 5.69
CA ARG A 664 33.45 23.79 5.50
C ARG A 664 34.37 23.23 6.59
N GLY A 665 33.87 23.06 7.80
CA GLY A 665 34.61 22.49 8.92
C GLY A 665 34.84 20.98 8.82
N LEU A 666 33.98 20.29 8.07
CA LEU A 666 34.05 18.84 7.83
C LEU A 666 34.84 18.47 6.58
N GLU A 667 34.90 19.36 5.57
CA GLU A 667 35.72 19.20 4.35
C GLU A 667 37.24 19.27 4.62
N ASN A 668 37.67 19.89 5.72
CA ASN A 668 39.08 20.06 6.09
C ASN A 668 39.63 18.92 6.98
N ARG A 669 39.17 17.67 6.79
CA ARG A 669 39.60 16.49 7.57
C ARG A 669 40.56 15.57 6.85
#